data_AF-A0A9E5DHL4-F1
#
_entry.id   AF-A0A9E5DHL4-F1
#
_cell.length_a   1.000
_cell.length_b   1.000
_cell.length_c   1.000
_cell.angle_alpha   90.00
_cell.angle_beta   90.00
_cell.angle_gamma   90.00
#
_symmetry.space_group_name_H-M   'P 1'
#
loop_
_entity.id
_entity.type
_entity.pdbx_description
1 polymer ?
#
loop_
_entity_poly.entity_id
_entity_poly.type
_entity_poly.pdbx_seq_one_letter_code
_entity_poly.pdbx_strand_id
1 'polypeptide(L)'
;MIRIDEIRLNNFLSHSSSNVKFKGSINVILGPNGAGKSSIIDGILFSLYRESTRGKQEELIKRGKRSASLELVIEAKNNKIRIKRNIPISQDDVIFVNEAISSRGATNVTKRVQELLGLNKDLALSTIFVEQGKIEDVFKDLEDVFKALLKIDKIEKLVETNGPIKHYIDTLKIRLEDLEKVELKSQEIRKELEELKENLSKLEEELKGKRSKIQLIESQLQSLKDKLTALDDKRKKYLELTSQRSSILGQLEDLNTEITNLEKETKDIEEWRRKVDELRIYRDLLPQYIVYLNKKESLDKLNKNIETLLKKREEVYNNLIKKKQLEPIYNEYVELQRLLNEINEKYTRYVALESSIEELKGKLEEKRRELEGLKEPDLESIIKQLEDKKAQRDRLNETLGGIRANEQRLIDSINGLNKAAGRGVCPVCGRELSEHTRQQLIDEYNKQLLDLRSKKDKISEQLRQLSGELDRLEKQRDQAQKVLSQIQSLREDIKKLEKEIDEKKKELNSLKTYYDRYIDARKKQEEMESKAKEYLKYSSYKDEDLKELDNQLEELKKEKKDIEDSLKELEQSLGNYKSLTLNYINAKVKELEESEKILKDKNEKAVRLNSLKEQVERFKEQLNDVESKIAQLGYNEEEYDKVKQEIDKLTQQYNSLNAEIGNIEGQLSSKKDMIAQLEKELQEYESELAQRNKIEQAINKLTNLRTALGDKYLQRYLIYTAKGIVEDYLNDTLSKFDLSFSRVELDFSEKGGLVIYLPSGQKIGVNSLSGGERIALALALRLSLARMMISDIGFIILDEPTIFLDKQRRSDLLEIIRSAVDVVPQIIVVTHDEELLNVADYVIEVSKENDTSIVKVEGEGDDKKGL
;
A
#
# COMPACT_ATOMS: atom_id res chain seq x y z
N MET A 1 -17.65 32.27 -44.56
CA MET A 1 -16.80 33.46 -44.41
C MET A 1 -17.39 34.35 -43.33
N ILE A 2 -16.57 35.15 -42.65
CA ILE A 2 -17.03 36.10 -41.63
C ILE A 2 -17.38 37.44 -42.28
N ARG A 3 -18.58 37.98 -42.00
CA ARG A 3 -19.04 39.31 -42.44
C ARG A 3 -19.71 40.03 -41.26
N ILE A 4 -19.61 41.35 -41.26
CA ILE A 4 -20.34 42.19 -40.30
C ILE A 4 -21.71 42.51 -40.90
N ASP A 5 -22.77 42.19 -40.15
CA ASP A 5 -24.15 42.41 -40.59
C ASP A 5 -24.70 43.74 -40.06
N GLU A 6 -24.54 43.96 -38.76
CA GLU A 6 -25.23 45.05 -38.05
C GLU A 6 -24.43 45.47 -36.81
N ILE A 7 -24.37 46.77 -36.56
CA ILE A 7 -23.91 47.33 -35.29
C ILE A 7 -24.94 48.31 -34.73
N ARG A 8 -25.28 48.11 -33.45
CA ARG A 8 -26.14 49.01 -32.68
C ARG A 8 -25.33 49.71 -31.62
N LEU A 9 -25.44 51.03 -31.58
CA LEU A 9 -24.72 51.92 -30.67
C LEU A 9 -25.74 52.70 -29.85
N ASN A 10 -25.76 52.49 -28.53
CA ASN A 10 -26.62 53.22 -27.61
C ASN A 10 -25.77 54.01 -26.63
N ASN A 11 -25.95 55.34 -26.62
CA ASN A 11 -25.19 56.30 -25.80
C ASN A 11 -23.66 56.15 -25.92
N PHE A 12 -23.16 55.77 -27.09
CA PHE A 12 -21.73 55.57 -27.36
C PHE A 12 -21.18 56.75 -28.17
N LEU A 13 -20.17 57.46 -27.63
CA LEU A 13 -19.61 58.68 -28.21
C LEU A 13 -20.71 59.67 -28.65
N SER A 14 -20.80 60.04 -29.93
CA SER A 14 -21.83 60.94 -30.43
C SER A 14 -23.17 60.25 -30.75
N HIS A 15 -23.25 58.91 -30.71
CA HIS A 15 -24.45 58.14 -31.03
C HIS A 15 -25.37 57.96 -29.83
N SER A 16 -26.59 58.51 -29.89
CA SER A 16 -27.62 58.32 -28.85
C SER A 16 -28.30 56.96 -28.98
N SER A 17 -28.80 56.65 -30.17
CA SER A 17 -29.28 55.32 -30.55
C SER A 17 -29.14 55.23 -32.07
N SER A 18 -28.13 54.50 -32.53
CA SER A 18 -27.85 54.33 -33.95
C SER A 18 -27.83 52.85 -34.27
N ASN A 19 -28.46 52.51 -35.39
CA ASN A 19 -28.43 51.17 -35.95
C ASN A 19 -27.84 51.25 -37.37
N VAL A 20 -26.69 50.64 -37.56
CA VAL A 20 -25.98 50.62 -38.84
C VAL A 20 -25.98 49.19 -39.35
N LYS A 21 -26.60 48.97 -40.51
CA LYS A 21 -26.59 47.68 -41.21
C LYS A 21 -25.62 47.75 -42.37
N PHE A 22 -24.89 46.69 -42.62
CA PHE A 22 -23.99 46.57 -43.76
C PHE A 22 -24.58 45.59 -44.78
N LYS A 23 -24.57 45.98 -46.05
CA LYS A 23 -25.11 45.21 -47.18
C LYS A 23 -24.17 45.27 -48.37
N GLY A 24 -24.26 44.31 -49.27
CA GLY A 24 -23.37 44.25 -50.43
C GLY A 24 -21.90 44.04 -50.06
N SER A 25 -21.02 44.25 -51.03
CA SER A 25 -19.58 44.05 -50.85
C SER A 25 -18.90 45.34 -50.42
N ILE A 26 -19.13 46.47 -51.07
CA ILE A 26 -18.52 47.76 -50.71
C ILE A 26 -19.53 48.65 -49.97
N ASN A 27 -19.29 48.87 -48.69
CA ASN A 27 -20.10 49.70 -47.81
C ASN A 27 -19.39 51.03 -47.56
N VAL A 28 -19.94 52.14 -48.01
CA VAL A 28 -19.35 53.47 -47.81
C VAL A 28 -20.13 54.25 -46.75
N ILE A 29 -19.47 54.57 -45.64
CA ILE A 29 -19.99 55.45 -44.60
C ILE A 29 -19.55 56.89 -44.91
N LEU A 30 -20.48 57.70 -45.42
CA LEU A 30 -20.26 59.09 -45.85
C LEU A 30 -20.72 60.08 -44.78
N GLY A 31 -20.06 61.24 -44.69
CA GLY A 31 -20.52 62.36 -43.87
C GLY A 31 -19.42 63.37 -43.55
N PRO A 32 -19.77 64.55 -43.01
CA PRO A 32 -18.79 65.58 -42.69
C PRO A 32 -17.88 65.16 -41.51
N ASN A 33 -16.71 65.81 -41.43
CA ASN A 33 -15.77 65.56 -40.32
C ASN A 33 -16.44 65.86 -38.97
N GLY A 34 -16.26 64.95 -38.01
CA GLY A 34 -16.88 65.06 -36.69
C GLY A 34 -18.34 64.61 -36.60
N ALA A 35 -18.92 64.06 -37.68
CA ALA A 35 -20.29 63.53 -37.67
C ALA A 35 -20.48 62.23 -36.86
N GLY A 36 -19.38 61.56 -36.49
CA GLY A 36 -19.41 60.28 -35.75
C GLY A 36 -19.12 59.05 -36.61
N LYS A 37 -18.63 59.21 -37.85
CA LYS A 37 -18.30 58.07 -38.75
C LYS A 37 -17.29 57.10 -38.14
N SER A 38 -16.12 57.58 -37.71
CA SER A 38 -15.11 56.74 -37.06
C SER A 38 -15.58 56.16 -35.71
N SER A 39 -16.57 56.78 -35.06
CA SER A 39 -17.19 56.20 -33.85
C SER A 39 -17.92 54.89 -34.14
N ILE A 40 -18.36 54.66 -35.38
CA ILE A 40 -18.93 53.37 -35.80
C ILE A 40 -17.84 52.30 -35.88
N ILE A 41 -16.67 52.63 -36.45
CA ILE A 41 -15.51 51.72 -36.51
C ILE A 41 -15.01 51.40 -35.09
N ASP A 42 -14.87 52.42 -34.24
CA ASP A 42 -14.49 52.23 -32.84
C ASP A 42 -15.50 51.34 -32.11
N GLY A 43 -16.79 51.46 -32.43
CA GLY A 43 -17.83 50.60 -31.88
C GLY A 43 -17.68 49.14 -32.31
N ILE A 44 -17.31 48.87 -33.57
CA ILE A 44 -17.03 47.52 -34.08
C ILE A 44 -15.80 46.95 -33.35
N LEU A 45 -14.70 47.70 -33.31
CA LEU A 45 -13.47 47.28 -32.65
C LEU A 45 -13.69 46.99 -31.16
N PHE A 46 -14.41 47.88 -30.47
CA PHE A 46 -14.76 47.72 -29.07
C PHE A 46 -15.68 46.52 -28.83
N SER A 47 -16.62 46.26 -29.74
CA SER A 47 -17.49 45.09 -29.63
C SER A 47 -16.70 43.78 -29.72
N LEU A 48 -15.73 43.71 -30.63
CA LEU A 48 -14.86 42.55 -30.81
C LEU A 48 -13.91 42.35 -29.62
N TYR A 49 -13.12 43.38 -29.29
CA TYR A 49 -11.95 43.23 -28.40
C TYR A 49 -12.10 43.91 -27.04
N ARG A 50 -13.18 44.68 -26.80
CA ARG A 50 -13.41 45.48 -25.58
C ARG A 50 -12.31 46.53 -25.31
N GLU A 51 -11.66 46.96 -26.37
CA GLU A 51 -10.64 48.00 -26.36
C GLU A 51 -10.96 49.02 -27.45
N SER A 52 -10.55 50.26 -27.22
CA SER A 52 -10.77 51.38 -28.13
C SER A 52 -9.44 52.01 -28.50
N THR A 53 -9.39 52.60 -29.68
CA THR A 53 -8.30 53.47 -30.12
C THR A 53 -8.33 54.82 -29.38
N ARG A 54 -9.49 55.16 -28.79
CA ARG A 54 -9.80 56.44 -28.13
C ARG A 54 -9.92 56.30 -26.61
N GLY A 55 -8.78 56.35 -25.91
CA GLY A 55 -8.73 56.62 -24.47
C GLY A 55 -9.39 55.59 -23.55
N LYS A 56 -9.80 56.01 -22.35
CA LYS A 56 -10.37 55.14 -21.31
C LYS A 56 -11.83 54.79 -21.60
N GLN A 57 -12.33 53.65 -21.11
CA GLN A 57 -13.70 53.19 -21.38
C GLN A 57 -14.80 54.18 -20.98
N GLU A 58 -14.59 54.96 -19.92
CA GLU A 58 -15.53 55.99 -19.45
C GLU A 58 -15.69 57.15 -20.46
N GLU A 59 -14.64 57.43 -21.23
CA GLU A 59 -14.62 58.49 -22.25
C GLU A 59 -15.39 58.09 -23.51
N LEU A 60 -15.76 56.81 -23.63
CA LEU A 60 -16.57 56.28 -24.72
C LEU A 60 -18.08 56.46 -24.47
N ILE A 61 -18.49 56.84 -23.27
CA ILE A 61 -19.89 57.13 -22.94
C ILE A 61 -20.26 58.52 -23.44
N LYS A 62 -21.42 58.65 -24.10
CA LYS A 62 -21.94 59.94 -24.54
C LYS A 62 -22.05 60.92 -23.37
N ARG A 63 -21.62 62.16 -23.58
CA ARG A 63 -21.70 63.24 -22.56
C ARG A 63 -23.12 63.38 -22.02
N GLY A 64 -23.25 63.41 -20.70
CA GLY A 64 -24.55 63.50 -19.99
C GLY A 64 -25.27 62.16 -19.79
N LYS A 65 -24.69 61.03 -20.20
CA LYS A 65 -25.23 59.68 -19.96
C LYS A 65 -24.38 58.92 -18.93
N ARG A 66 -25.00 57.94 -18.26
CA ARG A 66 -24.35 57.11 -17.22
C ARG A 66 -23.85 55.77 -17.74
N SER A 67 -24.33 55.33 -18.89
CA SER A 67 -23.96 54.06 -19.50
C SER A 67 -24.10 54.08 -21.01
N ALA A 68 -23.35 53.20 -21.67
CA ALA A 68 -23.41 52.89 -23.09
C ALA A 68 -23.58 51.38 -23.31
N SER A 69 -24.23 50.99 -24.39
CA SER A 69 -24.31 49.58 -24.80
C SER A 69 -24.09 49.45 -26.30
N LEU A 70 -23.37 48.41 -26.68
CA LEU A 70 -23.06 48.07 -28.06
C LEU A 70 -23.53 46.65 -28.34
N GLU A 71 -24.07 46.44 -29.53
CA GLU A 71 -24.46 45.12 -30.02
C GLU A 71 -23.97 44.96 -31.46
N LEU A 72 -23.02 44.05 -31.67
CA LEU A 72 -22.46 43.72 -32.98
C LEU A 72 -22.96 42.35 -33.42
N VAL A 73 -23.45 42.26 -34.65
CA VAL A 73 -23.91 41.04 -35.29
C VAL A 73 -22.95 40.70 -36.44
N ILE A 74 -22.45 39.48 -36.41
CA ILE A 74 -21.47 38.95 -37.35
C ILE A 74 -22.02 37.63 -37.89
N GLU A 75 -22.03 37.48 -39.20
CA GLU A 75 -22.31 36.21 -39.86
C GLU A 75 -20.99 35.48 -40.09
N ALA A 76 -20.80 34.31 -39.49
CA ALA A 76 -19.57 33.54 -39.56
C ALA A 76 -19.85 32.11 -40.07
N LYS A 77 -19.57 31.86 -41.35
CA LYS A 77 -19.82 30.56 -42.01
C LYS A 77 -21.32 30.17 -41.97
N ASN A 78 -21.72 29.35 -41.00
CA ASN A 78 -23.10 28.89 -40.76
C ASN A 78 -23.64 29.38 -39.40
N ASN A 79 -22.91 30.26 -38.71
CA ASN A 79 -23.26 30.74 -37.38
C ASN A 79 -23.53 32.23 -37.39
N LYS A 80 -24.62 32.64 -36.75
CA LYS A 80 -24.89 34.05 -36.45
C LYS A 80 -24.35 34.36 -35.05
N ILE A 81 -23.31 35.18 -35.00
CA ILE A 81 -22.65 35.60 -33.76
C ILE A 81 -23.18 36.98 -33.38
N ARG A 82 -23.66 37.12 -32.15
CA ARG A 82 -24.12 38.42 -31.61
C ARG A 82 -23.36 38.73 -30.34
N ILE A 83 -22.64 39.85 -30.34
CA ILE A 83 -21.77 40.26 -29.24
C ILE A 83 -22.39 41.51 -28.60
N LYS A 84 -22.75 41.42 -27.32
CA LYS A 84 -23.29 42.52 -26.54
C LYS A 84 -22.26 42.98 -25.51
N ARG A 85 -21.91 44.27 -25.52
CA ARG A 85 -20.98 44.92 -24.59
C ARG A 85 -21.65 46.08 -23.86
N ASN A 86 -21.36 46.28 -22.58
CA ASN A 86 -21.90 47.40 -21.78
C ASN A 86 -20.78 48.19 -21.06
N ILE A 87 -20.99 49.50 -20.90
CA ILE A 87 -20.08 50.45 -20.22
C ILE A 87 -20.91 51.32 -19.24
N PRO A 88 -20.50 51.56 -17.98
CA PRO A 88 -19.42 50.90 -17.24
C PRO A 88 -19.78 49.45 -16.92
N ILE A 89 -18.82 48.67 -16.37
CA ILE A 89 -18.87 47.20 -16.14
C ILE A 89 -19.95 46.79 -15.11
N SER A 90 -21.23 47.05 -15.40
CA SER A 90 -22.37 46.81 -14.50
C SER A 90 -23.41 45.85 -15.08
N GLN A 91 -23.27 45.43 -16.35
CA GLN A 91 -24.13 44.44 -17.00
C GLN A 91 -23.32 43.46 -17.85
N ASP A 92 -23.61 42.17 -17.69
CA ASP A 92 -22.94 41.03 -18.35
C ASP A 92 -22.69 41.30 -19.83
N ASP A 93 -21.41 41.41 -20.21
CA ASP A 93 -21.04 41.16 -21.60
C ASP A 93 -21.45 39.75 -21.95
N VAL A 94 -22.08 39.58 -23.11
CA VAL A 94 -22.54 38.28 -23.56
C VAL A 94 -22.24 38.12 -25.04
N ILE A 95 -21.73 36.95 -25.40
CA ILE A 95 -21.67 36.50 -26.78
C ILE A 95 -22.70 35.39 -26.98
N PHE A 96 -23.50 35.55 -28.02
CA PHE A 96 -24.46 34.57 -28.49
C PHE A 96 -23.95 33.96 -29.79
N VAL A 97 -24.13 32.65 -29.95
CA VAL A 97 -23.85 31.92 -31.19
C VAL A 97 -25.13 31.16 -31.53
N ASN A 98 -25.75 31.48 -32.67
CA ASN A 98 -27.06 30.96 -33.07
C ASN A 98 -28.11 31.12 -31.97
N GLU A 99 -28.20 32.34 -31.43
CA GLU A 99 -29.13 32.75 -30.36
C GLU A 99 -28.90 32.11 -28.98
N ALA A 100 -28.00 31.13 -28.85
CA ALA A 100 -27.60 30.55 -27.57
C ALA A 100 -26.44 31.32 -26.93
N ILE A 101 -26.47 31.50 -25.60
CA ILE A 101 -25.37 32.13 -24.85
C ILE A 101 -24.14 31.21 -24.92
N SER A 102 -23.06 31.69 -25.54
CA SER A 102 -21.79 30.96 -25.62
C SER A 102 -20.84 31.31 -24.47
N SER A 103 -20.81 32.55 -24.00
CA SER A 103 -19.97 32.98 -22.86
C SER A 103 -20.49 34.27 -22.25
N ARG A 104 -20.18 34.51 -20.97
CA ARG A 104 -20.46 35.76 -20.24
C ARG A 104 -19.20 36.32 -19.60
N GLY A 105 -19.18 37.64 -19.41
CA GLY A 105 -18.09 38.36 -18.75
C GLY A 105 -17.02 38.83 -19.72
N ALA A 106 -16.48 40.02 -19.47
CA ALA A 106 -15.56 40.76 -20.34
C ALA A 106 -14.47 39.88 -20.97
N THR A 107 -13.65 39.26 -20.12
CA THR A 107 -12.47 38.47 -20.49
C THR A 107 -12.84 37.21 -21.26
N ASN A 108 -13.84 36.46 -20.78
CA ASN A 108 -14.28 35.22 -21.41
C ASN A 108 -14.92 35.49 -22.77
N VAL A 109 -15.71 36.56 -22.88
CA VAL A 109 -16.31 36.99 -24.15
C VAL A 109 -15.21 37.39 -25.14
N THR A 110 -14.23 38.20 -24.75
CA THR A 110 -13.11 38.56 -25.63
C THR A 110 -12.30 37.35 -26.07
N LYS A 111 -11.95 36.43 -25.15
CA LYS A 111 -11.27 35.18 -25.50
C LYS A 111 -12.10 34.34 -26.47
N ARG A 112 -13.42 34.24 -26.23
CA ARG A 112 -14.33 33.50 -27.10
C ARG A 112 -14.45 34.12 -28.49
N VAL A 113 -14.46 35.44 -28.59
CA VAL A 113 -14.41 36.16 -29.87
C VAL A 113 -13.10 35.84 -30.61
N GLN A 114 -11.95 35.89 -29.93
CA GLN A 114 -10.66 35.55 -30.54
C GLN A 114 -10.59 34.10 -31.04
N GLU A 115 -11.16 33.15 -30.29
CA GLU A 115 -11.26 31.74 -30.70
C GLU A 115 -12.17 31.54 -31.92
N LEU A 116 -13.33 32.21 -31.96
CA LEU A 116 -14.31 32.08 -33.03
C LEU A 116 -13.87 32.76 -34.33
N LEU A 117 -13.21 33.92 -34.22
CA LEU A 117 -12.73 34.67 -35.38
C LEU A 117 -11.32 34.27 -35.81
N GLY A 118 -10.56 33.57 -34.95
CA GLY A 118 -9.16 33.24 -35.21
C GLY A 118 -8.21 34.43 -35.18
N LEU A 119 -8.69 35.60 -34.77
CA LEU A 119 -7.98 36.89 -34.79
C LEU A 119 -7.84 37.47 -33.40
N ASN A 120 -6.61 37.76 -32.98
CA ASN A 120 -6.37 38.65 -31.86
C ASN A 120 -6.41 40.12 -32.34
N LYS A 121 -6.39 41.06 -31.38
CA LYS A 121 -6.48 42.49 -31.66
C LYS A 121 -5.32 42.99 -32.52
N ASP A 122 -4.09 42.64 -32.16
CA ASP A 122 -2.89 43.16 -32.83
C ASP A 122 -2.81 42.69 -34.28
N LEU A 123 -3.18 41.44 -34.54
CA LEU A 123 -3.34 40.90 -35.89
C LEU A 123 -4.47 41.60 -36.64
N ALA A 124 -5.61 41.86 -35.98
CA ALA A 124 -6.73 42.57 -36.61
C ALA A 124 -6.37 44.02 -36.98
N LEU A 125 -5.64 44.76 -36.13
CA LEU A 125 -5.19 46.14 -36.38
C LEU A 125 -4.07 46.21 -37.43
N SER A 126 -3.23 45.19 -37.52
CA SER A 126 -2.15 45.15 -38.54
C SER A 126 -2.64 44.70 -39.92
N THR A 127 -3.81 44.04 -40.02
CA THR A 127 -4.28 43.43 -41.27
C THR A 127 -5.66 43.89 -41.76
N ILE A 128 -6.68 43.93 -40.90
CA ILE A 128 -8.10 44.08 -41.29
C ILE A 128 -8.67 45.47 -40.96
N PHE A 129 -8.21 46.08 -39.87
CA PHE A 129 -8.64 47.41 -39.45
C PHE A 129 -7.57 48.42 -39.84
N VAL A 130 -7.93 49.37 -40.68
CA VAL A 130 -7.03 50.45 -41.11
C VAL A 130 -7.54 51.74 -40.50
N GLU A 131 -6.85 52.23 -39.48
CA GLU A 131 -7.15 53.53 -38.88
C GLU A 131 -6.69 54.67 -39.79
N GLN A 132 -7.26 55.85 -39.56
CA GLN A 132 -6.92 57.08 -40.27
C GLN A 132 -5.40 57.33 -40.26
N GLY A 133 -4.80 57.40 -41.46
CA GLY A 133 -3.36 57.65 -41.62
C GLY A 133 -2.42 56.50 -41.25
N LYS A 134 -2.94 55.31 -40.89
CA LYS A 134 -2.15 54.14 -40.47
C LYS A 134 -2.08 53.02 -41.51
N ILE A 135 -2.34 53.32 -42.78
CA ILE A 135 -2.33 52.31 -43.85
C ILE A 135 -0.93 51.71 -44.06
N GLU A 136 0.14 52.48 -43.88
CA GLU A 136 1.53 52.03 -44.04
C GLU A 136 2.06 51.20 -42.85
N ASP A 137 1.35 51.13 -41.71
CA ASP A 137 1.84 50.45 -40.49
C ASP A 137 2.05 48.93 -40.65
N VAL A 138 1.54 48.34 -41.73
CA VAL A 138 1.74 46.91 -42.03
C VAL A 138 3.21 46.56 -42.29
N PHE A 139 4.04 47.54 -42.67
CA PHE A 139 5.47 47.32 -42.96
C PHE A 139 6.35 47.21 -41.70
N LYS A 140 5.91 47.71 -40.54
CA LYS A 140 6.78 47.87 -39.36
C LYS A 140 7.10 46.54 -38.67
N ASP A 141 6.13 45.63 -38.59
CA ASP A 141 6.21 44.38 -37.80
C ASP A 141 5.82 43.15 -38.63
N LEU A 142 6.16 43.15 -39.93
CA LEU A 142 5.68 42.13 -40.88
C LEU A 142 6.10 40.71 -40.49
N GLU A 143 7.33 40.50 -40.01
CA GLU A 143 7.79 39.18 -39.55
C GLU A 143 6.97 38.67 -38.35
N ASP A 144 6.68 39.55 -37.39
CA ASP A 144 5.88 39.22 -36.21
C ASP A 144 4.41 38.95 -36.58
N VAL A 145 3.87 39.69 -37.55
CA VAL A 145 2.55 39.41 -38.15
C VAL A 145 2.54 38.01 -38.78
N PHE A 146 3.58 37.61 -39.51
CA PHE A 146 3.71 36.26 -40.07
C PHE A 146 3.81 35.17 -38.98
N LYS A 147 4.63 35.37 -37.96
CA LYS A 147 4.77 34.43 -36.83
C LYS A 147 3.44 34.25 -36.08
N ALA A 148 2.74 35.35 -35.81
CA ALA A 148 1.43 35.34 -35.16
C ALA A 148 0.35 34.66 -36.00
N LEU A 149 0.33 34.93 -37.32
CA LEU A 149 -0.61 34.34 -38.26
C LEU A 149 -0.43 32.82 -38.35
N LEU A 150 0.81 32.36 -38.47
CA LEU A 150 1.15 30.94 -38.53
C LEU A 150 1.12 30.24 -37.15
N LYS A 151 0.86 30.98 -36.07
CA LYS A 151 0.86 30.51 -34.68
C LYS A 151 2.19 29.87 -34.27
N ILE A 152 3.29 30.39 -34.80
CA ILE A 152 4.66 29.91 -34.52
C ILE A 152 5.03 30.20 -33.07
N ASP A 153 4.52 31.28 -32.49
CA ASP A 153 4.62 31.64 -31.08
C ASP A 153 4.21 30.48 -30.15
N LYS A 154 3.20 29.69 -30.54
CA LYS A 154 2.77 28.51 -29.78
C LYS A 154 3.75 27.36 -29.88
N ILE A 155 4.38 27.18 -31.05
CA ILE A 155 5.39 26.15 -31.28
C ILE A 155 6.67 26.51 -30.52
N GLU A 156 7.10 27.76 -30.56
CA GLU A 156 8.25 28.28 -29.82
C GLU A 156 8.13 28.01 -28.32
N LYS A 157 6.96 28.30 -27.71
CA LYS A 157 6.67 27.98 -26.30
C LYS A 157 6.79 26.50 -25.95
N LEU A 158 6.61 25.59 -26.91
CA LEU A 158 6.78 24.15 -26.68
C LEU A 158 8.25 23.73 -26.65
N VAL A 159 9.10 24.39 -27.44
CA VAL A 159 10.50 23.99 -27.70
C VAL A 159 11.54 24.84 -26.97
N GLU A 160 11.14 25.98 -26.42
CA GLU A 160 12.01 26.89 -25.66
C GLU A 160 12.69 26.20 -24.47
N THR A 161 13.70 26.85 -23.91
CA THR A 161 14.51 26.27 -22.82
C THR A 161 13.69 25.96 -21.57
N ASN A 162 12.67 26.76 -21.28
CA ASN A 162 11.73 26.54 -20.18
C ASN A 162 10.43 25.85 -20.65
N GLY A 163 10.41 25.34 -21.88
CA GLY A 163 9.25 24.74 -22.49
C GLY A 163 8.94 23.34 -21.94
N PRO A 164 7.70 22.87 -22.09
CA PRO A 164 7.24 21.60 -21.53
C PRO A 164 8.03 20.39 -22.06
N ILE A 165 8.45 20.39 -23.32
CA ILE A 165 9.21 19.27 -23.91
C ILE A 165 10.60 19.17 -23.26
N LYS A 166 11.27 20.31 -23.09
CA LYS A 166 12.59 20.37 -22.45
C LYS A 166 12.52 19.98 -20.98
N HIS A 167 11.53 20.50 -20.25
CA HIS A 167 11.30 20.11 -18.86
C HIS A 167 11.13 18.60 -18.70
N TYR A 168 10.32 17.97 -19.56
CA TYR A 168 10.10 16.53 -19.50
C TYR A 168 11.35 15.70 -19.84
N ILE A 169 12.17 16.16 -20.81
CA ILE A 169 13.47 15.56 -21.09
C ILE A 169 14.38 15.61 -19.86
N ASP A 170 14.45 16.75 -19.19
CA ASP A 170 15.34 16.93 -18.03
C ASP A 170 14.87 16.09 -16.83
N THR A 171 13.56 15.97 -16.60
CA THR A 171 13.01 15.04 -15.61
C THR A 171 13.40 13.59 -15.89
N LEU A 172 13.31 13.15 -17.15
CA LEU A 172 13.70 11.80 -17.54
C LEU A 172 15.22 11.56 -17.39
N LYS A 173 16.05 12.57 -17.65
CA LYS A 173 17.50 12.49 -17.42
C LYS A 173 17.86 12.33 -15.95
N ILE A 174 17.21 13.08 -15.06
CA ILE A 174 17.40 12.93 -13.60
C ILE A 174 17.04 11.50 -13.18
N ARG A 175 15.93 10.96 -13.69
CA ARG A 175 15.54 9.57 -13.42
C ARG A 175 16.58 8.56 -13.94
N LEU A 176 17.24 8.85 -15.06
CA LEU A 176 18.32 8.02 -15.59
C LEU A 176 19.54 8.02 -14.66
N GLU A 177 19.95 9.17 -14.15
CA GLU A 177 21.05 9.30 -13.18
C GLU A 177 20.74 8.54 -11.87
N ASP A 178 19.50 8.55 -11.42
CA ASP A 178 19.09 7.77 -10.26
C ASP A 178 19.17 6.25 -10.53
N LEU A 179 18.81 5.80 -11.73
CA LEU A 179 18.96 4.40 -12.13
C LEU A 179 20.43 3.97 -12.23
N GLU A 180 21.34 4.86 -12.62
CA GLU A 180 22.78 4.56 -12.60
C GLU A 180 23.30 4.31 -11.17
N LYS A 181 22.79 5.05 -10.18
CA LYS A 181 23.12 4.79 -8.76
C LYS A 181 22.56 3.44 -8.30
N VAL A 182 21.37 3.06 -8.76
CA VAL A 182 20.75 1.75 -8.48
C VAL A 182 21.58 0.62 -9.09
N GLU A 183 22.11 0.81 -10.31
CA GLU A 183 22.99 -0.16 -10.96
C GLU A 183 24.27 -0.43 -10.16
N LEU A 184 24.93 0.63 -9.68
CA LEU A 184 26.13 0.49 -8.85
C LEU A 184 25.84 -0.28 -7.56
N LYS A 185 24.75 0.04 -6.86
CA LYS A 185 24.32 -0.69 -5.66
C LYS A 185 23.99 -2.15 -5.96
N SER A 186 23.30 -2.43 -7.07
CA SER A 186 23.02 -3.80 -7.51
C SER A 186 24.31 -4.60 -7.72
N GLN A 187 25.36 -3.98 -8.28
CA GLN A 187 26.66 -4.63 -8.45
C GLN A 187 27.38 -4.90 -7.12
N GLU A 188 27.27 -3.99 -6.15
CA GLU A 188 27.82 -4.19 -4.80
C GLU A 188 27.14 -5.37 -4.09
N ILE A 189 25.79 -5.41 -4.11
CA ILE A 189 25.01 -6.51 -3.52
C ILE A 189 25.33 -7.86 -4.17
N ARG A 190 25.54 -7.90 -5.50
CA ARG A 190 25.93 -9.14 -6.19
C ARG A 190 27.26 -9.69 -5.67
N LYS A 191 28.27 -8.82 -5.47
CA LYS A 191 29.56 -9.23 -4.93
C LYS A 191 29.43 -9.74 -3.49
N GLU A 192 28.66 -9.04 -2.66
CA GLU A 192 28.41 -9.46 -1.28
C GLU A 192 27.69 -10.82 -1.21
N LEU A 193 26.72 -11.05 -2.10
CA LEU A 193 26.04 -12.35 -2.23
C LEU A 193 26.98 -13.48 -2.64
N GLU A 194 27.92 -13.25 -3.57
CA GLU A 194 28.93 -14.24 -3.94
C GLU A 194 29.82 -14.62 -2.75
N GLU A 195 30.34 -13.62 -2.03
CA GLU A 195 31.17 -13.84 -0.84
C GLU A 195 30.40 -14.58 0.28
N LEU A 196 29.14 -14.23 0.51
CA LEU A 196 28.29 -14.90 1.49
C LEU A 196 27.98 -16.35 1.10
N LYS A 197 27.68 -16.62 -0.18
CA LYS A 197 27.43 -17.98 -0.68
C LYS A 197 28.68 -18.86 -0.59
N GLU A 198 29.87 -18.32 -0.88
CA GLU A 198 31.12 -19.06 -0.72
C GLU A 198 31.37 -19.41 0.75
N ASN A 199 31.19 -18.44 1.66
CA ASN A 199 31.32 -18.67 3.11
C ASN A 199 30.33 -19.70 3.64
N LEU A 200 29.10 -19.70 3.11
CA LEU A 200 28.06 -20.64 3.48
C LEU A 200 28.44 -22.08 3.08
N SER A 201 29.00 -22.26 1.89
CA SER A 201 29.48 -23.58 1.43
C SER A 201 30.58 -24.16 2.33
N LYS A 202 31.52 -23.33 2.80
CA LYS A 202 32.60 -23.74 3.72
C LYS A 202 32.04 -24.18 5.07
N LEU A 203 31.08 -23.44 5.63
CA LEU A 203 30.43 -23.79 6.90
C LEU A 203 29.58 -25.07 6.78
N GLU A 204 28.91 -25.32 5.65
CA GLU A 204 28.17 -26.56 5.42
C GLU A 204 29.09 -27.79 5.33
N GLU A 205 30.27 -27.66 4.71
CA GLU A 205 31.29 -28.71 4.73
C GLU A 205 31.82 -29.00 6.14
N GLU A 206 32.14 -27.95 6.91
CA GLU A 206 32.59 -28.10 8.30
C GLU A 206 31.54 -28.79 9.17
N LEU A 207 30.27 -28.41 9.04
CA LEU A 207 29.14 -29.02 9.74
C LEU A 207 29.03 -30.52 9.44
N LYS A 208 29.13 -30.89 8.16
CA LYS A 208 29.07 -32.29 7.72
C LYS A 208 30.20 -33.13 8.31
N GLY A 209 31.41 -32.56 8.35
CA GLY A 209 32.56 -33.19 9.00
C GLY A 209 32.36 -33.43 10.50
N LYS A 210 31.82 -32.44 11.22
CA LYS A 210 31.58 -32.55 12.67
C LYS A 210 30.42 -33.49 13.03
N ARG A 211 29.32 -33.47 12.27
CA ARG A 211 28.19 -34.41 12.46
C ARG A 211 28.62 -35.88 12.29
N SER A 212 29.50 -36.14 11.34
CA SER A 212 30.07 -37.49 11.12
C SER A 212 30.90 -37.97 12.33
N LYS A 213 31.65 -37.07 12.97
CA LYS A 213 32.41 -37.36 14.21
C LYS A 213 31.48 -37.64 15.39
N ILE A 214 30.38 -36.89 15.52
CA ILE A 214 29.39 -37.13 16.57
C ILE A 214 28.76 -38.51 16.46
N GLN A 215 28.35 -38.94 15.25
CA GLN A 215 27.77 -40.28 15.06
C GLN A 215 28.72 -41.39 15.51
N LEU A 216 30.02 -41.23 15.25
CA LEU A 216 31.03 -42.18 15.71
C LEU A 216 31.09 -42.22 17.25
N ILE A 217 31.14 -41.05 17.90
CA ILE A 217 31.17 -40.95 19.38
C ILE A 217 29.90 -41.51 20.02
N GLU A 218 28.72 -41.27 19.43
CA GLU A 218 27.44 -41.82 19.92
C GLU A 218 27.44 -43.35 19.89
N SER A 219 27.94 -43.95 18.80
CA SER A 219 28.04 -45.41 18.69
C SER A 219 28.99 -46.00 19.75
N GLN A 220 30.09 -45.31 20.04
CA GLN A 220 31.05 -45.71 21.07
C GLN A 220 30.45 -45.58 22.48
N LEU A 221 29.80 -44.45 22.78
CA LEU A 221 29.12 -44.21 24.06
C LEU A 221 28.02 -45.24 24.32
N GLN A 222 27.25 -45.61 23.31
CA GLN A 222 26.20 -46.62 23.45
C GLN A 222 26.81 -47.98 23.83
N SER A 223 27.85 -48.42 23.11
CA SER A 223 28.53 -49.69 23.39
C SER A 223 29.16 -49.74 24.80
N LEU A 224 29.67 -48.61 25.30
CA LEU A 224 30.26 -48.51 26.63
C LEU A 224 29.18 -48.44 27.73
N LYS A 225 28.05 -47.75 27.50
CA LYS A 225 26.92 -47.73 28.43
C LYS A 225 26.29 -49.12 28.59
N ASP A 226 26.18 -49.88 27.51
CA ASP A 226 25.70 -51.28 27.56
C ASP A 226 26.66 -52.18 28.34
N LYS A 227 27.97 -51.95 28.24
CA LYS A 227 28.97 -52.63 29.09
C LYS A 227 28.88 -52.21 30.56
N LEU A 228 28.67 -50.92 30.84
CA LEU A 228 28.57 -50.40 32.19
C LEU A 228 27.34 -50.97 32.92
N THR A 229 26.18 -51.03 32.26
CA THR A 229 24.95 -51.61 32.84
C THR A 229 25.12 -53.09 33.19
N ALA A 230 25.76 -53.87 32.31
CA ALA A 230 26.08 -55.27 32.59
C ALA A 230 27.05 -55.44 33.78
N LEU A 231 27.99 -54.51 33.98
CA LEU A 231 28.90 -54.51 35.13
C LEU A 231 28.21 -54.02 36.41
N ASP A 232 27.27 -53.08 36.32
CA ASP A 232 26.51 -52.56 37.47
C ASP A 232 25.61 -53.63 38.10
N ASP A 233 25.00 -54.48 37.26
CA ASP A 233 24.22 -55.64 37.72
C ASP A 233 25.10 -56.70 38.42
N LYS A 234 26.35 -56.87 37.95
CA LYS A 234 27.34 -57.72 38.64
C LYS A 234 27.79 -57.10 39.96
N ARG A 235 27.99 -55.77 40.01
CA ARG A 235 28.40 -55.03 41.20
C ARG A 235 27.36 -55.09 42.31
N LYS A 236 26.06 -54.91 41.99
CA LYS A 236 24.96 -55.04 42.97
C LYS A 236 24.95 -56.40 43.64
N LYS A 237 25.03 -57.48 42.84
CA LYS A 237 25.09 -58.87 43.34
C LYS A 237 26.35 -59.13 44.16
N TYR A 238 27.48 -58.56 43.76
CA TYR A 238 28.73 -58.67 44.51
C TYR A 238 28.67 -57.97 45.88
N LEU A 239 28.13 -56.75 45.94
CA LEU A 239 27.98 -55.99 47.20
C LEU A 239 27.00 -56.67 48.17
N GLU A 240 25.89 -57.21 47.66
CA GLU A 240 24.90 -57.93 48.45
C GLU A 240 25.50 -59.19 49.09
N LEU A 241 26.21 -60.01 48.31
CA LEU A 241 26.88 -61.21 48.82
C LEU A 241 28.06 -60.88 49.76
N THR A 242 28.80 -59.79 49.51
CA THR A 242 29.90 -59.37 50.38
C THR A 242 29.38 -58.87 51.73
N SER A 243 28.24 -58.17 51.75
CA SER A 243 27.58 -57.76 53.00
C SER A 243 27.05 -58.96 53.80
N GLN A 244 26.48 -59.96 53.12
CA GLN A 244 26.06 -61.22 53.76
C GLN A 244 27.27 -61.95 54.37
N ARG A 245 28.39 -62.02 53.64
CA ARG A 245 29.65 -62.61 54.13
C ARG A 245 30.18 -61.89 55.37
N SER A 246 30.23 -60.56 55.37
CA SER A 246 30.72 -59.80 56.53
C SER A 246 29.82 -59.97 57.77
N SER A 247 28.51 -60.08 57.56
CA SER A 247 27.56 -60.33 58.66
C SER A 247 27.80 -61.71 59.30
N ILE A 248 28.01 -62.75 58.48
CA ILE A 248 28.25 -64.12 58.96
C ILE A 248 29.61 -64.22 59.65
N LEU A 249 30.64 -63.56 59.12
CA LEU A 249 31.97 -63.52 59.75
C LEU A 249 31.95 -62.82 61.11
N GLY A 250 31.27 -61.67 61.23
CA GLY A 250 31.12 -60.98 62.51
C GLY A 250 30.42 -61.85 63.56
N GLN A 251 29.33 -62.52 63.16
CA GLN A 251 28.62 -63.45 64.04
C GLN A 251 29.48 -64.65 64.46
N LEU A 252 30.32 -65.19 63.58
CA LEU A 252 31.26 -66.27 63.90
C LEU A 252 32.38 -65.84 64.84
N GLU A 253 32.86 -64.60 64.72
CA GLU A 253 33.92 -64.05 65.57
C GLU A 253 33.40 -63.79 67.00
N ASP A 254 32.20 -63.24 67.12
CA ASP A 254 31.51 -63.05 68.39
C ASP A 254 31.23 -64.40 69.09
N LEU A 255 30.76 -65.41 68.36
CA LEU A 255 30.50 -66.75 68.91
C LEU A 255 31.78 -67.47 69.36
N ASN A 256 32.89 -67.35 68.62
CA ASN A 256 34.15 -68.01 68.97
C ASN A 256 34.85 -67.36 70.17
N THR A 257 34.72 -66.05 70.36
CA THR A 257 35.24 -65.36 71.55
C THR A 257 34.44 -65.71 72.81
N GLU A 258 33.13 -65.93 72.70
CA GLU A 258 32.28 -66.38 73.80
C GLU A 258 32.60 -67.83 74.23
N ILE A 259 32.84 -68.74 73.27
CA ILE A 259 33.21 -70.14 73.52
C ILE A 259 34.56 -70.25 74.25
N THR A 260 35.58 -69.50 73.81
CA THR A 260 36.94 -69.59 74.39
C THR A 260 37.03 -69.04 75.82
N ASN A 261 36.18 -68.09 76.17
CA ASN A 261 36.09 -67.58 77.55
C ASN A 261 35.39 -68.58 78.47
N LEU A 262 34.33 -69.26 78.00
CA LEU A 262 33.60 -70.24 78.80
C LEU A 262 34.40 -71.53 79.08
N GLU A 263 35.30 -71.96 78.18
CA GLU A 263 36.15 -73.16 78.37
C GLU A 263 37.21 -73.03 79.48
N LYS A 264 37.65 -71.81 79.80
CA LYS A 264 38.63 -71.56 80.87
C LYS A 264 38.01 -71.64 82.27
N GLU A 265 36.71 -71.38 82.39
CA GLU A 265 36.05 -71.20 83.69
C GLU A 265 35.51 -72.50 84.32
N THR A 266 35.46 -73.63 83.60
CA THR A 266 34.77 -74.87 84.04
C THR A 266 35.67 -76.01 84.53
N LYS A 267 36.98 -75.81 84.75
CA LYS A 267 37.94 -76.90 85.07
C LYS A 267 37.88 -77.52 86.47
N ASP A 268 37.36 -76.82 87.50
CA ASP A 268 37.46 -77.24 88.92
C ASP A 268 36.10 -77.48 89.62
N ILE A 269 35.15 -78.14 88.92
CA ILE A 269 33.74 -78.28 89.38
C ILE A 269 33.52 -79.29 90.52
N GLU A 270 34.36 -80.32 90.67
CA GLU A 270 34.10 -81.42 91.62
C GLU A 270 34.48 -81.11 93.09
N GLU A 271 35.40 -80.18 93.32
CA GLU A 271 35.90 -79.85 94.68
C GLU A 271 34.90 -79.02 95.50
N TRP A 272 34.09 -78.18 94.85
CA TRP A 272 33.13 -77.29 95.50
C TRP A 272 31.83 -78.00 95.95
N ARG A 273 31.50 -79.16 95.38
CA ARG A 273 30.28 -79.92 95.73
C ARG A 273 30.26 -80.38 97.20
N ARG A 274 31.41 -80.68 97.80
CA ARG A 274 31.48 -81.22 99.17
C ARG A 274 31.34 -80.17 100.28
N LYS A 275 31.57 -78.89 99.99
CA LYS A 275 31.65 -77.81 100.99
C LYS A 275 30.31 -77.12 101.26
N VAL A 276 29.36 -77.29 100.34
CA VAL A 276 28.04 -76.65 100.37
C VAL A 276 27.04 -77.39 101.26
N ASP A 277 27.15 -78.71 101.39
CA ASP A 277 26.14 -79.52 102.10
C ASP A 277 26.12 -79.32 103.63
N GLU A 278 27.18 -78.80 104.25
CA GLU A 278 27.26 -78.67 105.72
C GLU A 278 26.62 -77.40 106.33
N LEU A 279 26.39 -76.34 105.55
CA LEU A 279 26.08 -75.00 106.12
C LEU A 279 24.61 -74.53 105.93
N ARG A 280 23.75 -75.36 105.32
CA ARG A 280 22.48 -74.95 104.68
C ARG A 280 21.35 -74.46 105.61
N ILE A 281 21.47 -74.67 106.91
CA ILE A 281 20.35 -74.52 107.87
C ILE A 281 20.08 -73.06 108.29
N TYR A 282 20.98 -72.11 108.01
CA TYR A 282 20.85 -70.71 108.48
C TYR A 282 20.28 -69.71 107.44
N ARG A 283 20.14 -70.12 106.16
CA ARG A 283 19.77 -69.24 105.03
C ARG A 283 18.30 -68.82 104.97
N ASP A 284 17.40 -69.60 105.55
CA ASP A 284 15.97 -69.47 105.25
C ASP A 284 15.26 -68.29 105.95
N LEU A 285 15.94 -67.52 106.81
CA LEU A 285 15.29 -66.53 107.70
C LEU A 285 15.63 -65.05 107.47
N LEU A 286 16.58 -64.70 106.60
CA LEU A 286 17.11 -63.33 106.48
C LEU A 286 16.53 -62.43 105.34
N PRO A 287 16.19 -62.94 104.14
CA PRO A 287 15.84 -62.08 102.99
C PRO A 287 14.48 -61.37 103.06
N GLN A 288 13.52 -61.88 103.84
CA GLN A 288 12.14 -61.40 103.77
C GLN A 288 11.93 -60.01 104.41
N TYR A 289 12.78 -59.62 105.35
CA TYR A 289 12.58 -58.40 106.15
C TYR A 289 13.06 -57.10 105.48
N ILE A 290 14.03 -57.17 104.56
CA ILE A 290 14.65 -55.99 103.92
C ILE A 290 13.87 -55.53 102.66
N VAL A 291 13.21 -56.45 101.96
CA VAL A 291 12.50 -56.18 100.70
C VAL A 291 11.22 -55.33 100.91
N TYR A 292 10.61 -55.40 102.08
CA TYR A 292 9.34 -54.73 102.38
C TYR A 292 9.44 -53.18 102.40
N LEU A 293 10.51 -52.60 102.95
CA LEU A 293 10.63 -51.16 103.15
C LEU A 293 10.89 -50.36 101.86
N ASN A 294 11.65 -50.91 100.90
CA ASN A 294 12.03 -50.18 99.68
C ASN A 294 10.94 -50.17 98.58
N LYS A 295 10.01 -51.12 98.59
CA LYS A 295 8.96 -51.20 97.56
C LYS A 295 7.85 -50.15 97.72
N LYS A 296 7.64 -49.61 98.93
CA LYS A 296 6.54 -48.67 99.23
C LYS A 296 6.75 -47.26 98.65
N GLU A 297 7.99 -46.78 98.57
CA GLU A 297 8.31 -45.42 98.08
C GLU A 297 8.33 -45.32 96.54
N SER A 298 8.58 -46.43 95.85
CA SER A 298 8.66 -46.48 94.38
C SER A 298 7.29 -46.39 93.70
N LEU A 299 6.21 -46.79 94.39
CA LEU A 299 4.86 -46.84 93.85
C LEU A 299 4.24 -45.44 93.63
N ASP A 300 4.55 -44.48 94.49
CA ASP A 300 3.95 -43.13 94.44
C ASP A 300 4.47 -42.26 93.29
N LYS A 301 5.73 -42.41 92.88
CA LYS A 301 6.31 -41.66 91.76
C LYS A 301 5.78 -42.15 90.41
N LEU A 302 5.52 -43.45 90.29
CA LEU A 302 5.06 -44.08 89.06
C LEU A 302 3.64 -43.64 88.66
N ASN A 303 2.76 -43.43 89.65
CA ASN A 303 1.37 -43.03 89.43
C ASN A 303 1.22 -41.65 88.75
N LYS A 304 2.10 -40.68 89.03
CA LYS A 304 2.02 -39.33 88.43
C LYS A 304 2.49 -39.27 86.97
N ASN A 305 3.42 -40.14 86.57
CA ASN A 305 3.96 -40.17 85.21
C ASN A 305 2.96 -40.79 84.21
N ILE A 306 2.18 -41.79 84.65
CA ILE A 306 1.16 -42.43 83.81
C ILE A 306 0.06 -41.44 83.41
N GLU A 307 -0.36 -40.54 84.31
CA GLU A 307 -1.48 -39.62 84.07
C GLU A 307 -1.15 -38.53 83.03
N THR A 308 0.11 -38.07 82.96
CA THR A 308 0.54 -37.05 82.00
C THR A 308 0.71 -37.60 80.58
N LEU A 309 1.15 -38.85 80.45
CA LEU A 309 1.29 -39.54 79.16
C LEU A 309 -0.07 -39.88 78.53
N LEU A 310 -1.08 -40.22 79.34
CA LEU A 310 -2.44 -40.51 78.84
C LEU A 310 -3.08 -39.29 78.14
N LYS A 311 -2.89 -38.07 78.66
CA LYS A 311 -3.43 -36.84 78.05
C LYS A 311 -2.78 -36.52 76.70
N LYS A 312 -1.46 -36.71 76.58
CA LYS A 312 -0.73 -36.48 75.32
C LYS A 312 -1.13 -37.47 74.23
N ARG A 313 -1.33 -38.74 74.60
CA ARG A 313 -1.79 -39.78 73.68
C ARG A 313 -3.17 -39.46 73.09
N GLU A 314 -4.10 -38.99 73.91
CA GLU A 314 -5.48 -38.67 73.47
C GLU A 314 -5.52 -37.52 72.44
N GLU A 315 -4.65 -36.52 72.59
CA GLU A 315 -4.51 -35.41 71.65
C GLU A 315 -3.96 -35.86 70.28
N VAL A 316 -2.90 -36.68 70.27
CA VAL A 316 -2.30 -37.22 69.03
C VAL A 316 -3.28 -38.15 68.30
N TYR A 317 -4.03 -38.97 69.04
CA TYR A 317 -5.06 -39.87 68.50
C TYR A 317 -6.14 -39.13 67.72
N ASN A 318 -6.71 -38.06 68.31
CA ASN A 318 -7.78 -37.30 67.69
C ASN A 318 -7.34 -36.56 66.41
N ASN A 319 -6.08 -36.11 66.34
CA ASN A 319 -5.52 -35.47 65.15
C ASN A 319 -5.21 -36.47 64.02
N LEU A 320 -4.77 -37.69 64.35
CA LEU A 320 -4.55 -38.76 63.36
C LEU A 320 -5.85 -39.25 62.70
N ILE A 321 -6.97 -39.28 63.43
CA ILE A 321 -8.29 -39.62 62.86
C ILE A 321 -8.70 -38.59 61.80
N LYS A 322 -8.55 -37.29 62.09
CA LYS A 322 -8.87 -36.23 61.14
C LYS A 322 -8.00 -36.28 59.89
N LYS A 323 -6.71 -36.64 60.04
CA LYS A 323 -5.80 -36.89 58.91
C LYS A 323 -6.33 -38.01 58.00
N LYS A 324 -6.67 -39.17 58.56
CA LYS A 324 -7.18 -40.33 57.81
C LYS A 324 -8.50 -40.06 57.08
N GLN A 325 -9.33 -39.17 57.60
CA GLN A 325 -10.59 -38.76 56.94
C GLN A 325 -10.38 -37.80 55.76
N LEU A 326 -9.36 -36.94 55.81
CA LEU A 326 -9.11 -35.90 54.80
C LEU A 326 -8.13 -36.32 53.69
N GLU A 327 -7.32 -37.36 53.93
CA GLU A 327 -6.30 -37.88 53.01
C GLU A 327 -6.83 -38.31 51.62
N PRO A 328 -7.97 -39.04 51.49
CA PRO A 328 -8.51 -39.41 50.18
C PRO A 328 -8.92 -38.20 49.34
N ILE A 329 -9.48 -37.17 49.98
CA ILE A 329 -9.92 -35.92 49.35
C ILE A 329 -8.72 -35.10 48.89
N TYR A 330 -7.64 -35.09 49.67
CA TYR A 330 -6.40 -34.43 49.29
C TYR A 330 -5.74 -35.09 48.08
N ASN A 331 -5.69 -36.42 48.04
CA ASN A 331 -5.12 -37.16 46.90
C ASN A 331 -5.93 -36.92 45.61
N GLU A 332 -7.26 -36.92 45.68
CA GLU A 332 -8.13 -36.60 44.54
C GLU A 332 -7.95 -35.15 44.08
N TYR A 333 -7.76 -34.20 45.00
CA TYR A 333 -7.42 -32.82 44.69
C TYR A 333 -6.07 -32.66 43.96
N VAL A 334 -5.03 -33.40 44.36
CA VAL A 334 -3.71 -33.37 43.71
C VAL A 334 -3.78 -33.96 42.29
N GLU A 335 -4.52 -35.06 42.10
CA GLU A 335 -4.75 -35.62 40.76
C GLU A 335 -5.54 -34.66 39.86
N LEU A 336 -6.54 -33.94 40.40
CA LEU A 336 -7.25 -32.90 39.66
C LEU A 336 -6.34 -31.71 39.28
N GLN A 337 -5.44 -31.28 40.17
CA GLN A 337 -4.45 -30.24 39.86
C GLN A 337 -3.51 -30.67 38.73
N ARG A 338 -3.04 -31.92 38.76
CA ARG A 338 -2.19 -32.47 37.71
C ARG A 338 -2.94 -32.51 36.37
N LEU A 339 -4.16 -33.04 36.37
CA LEU A 339 -5.01 -33.08 35.18
C LEU A 339 -5.20 -31.68 34.62
N LEU A 340 -5.63 -30.71 35.44
CA LEU A 340 -5.85 -29.32 35.01
C LEU A 340 -4.60 -28.70 34.38
N ASN A 341 -3.42 -28.92 34.96
CA ASN A 341 -2.16 -28.46 34.36
C ASN A 341 -1.88 -29.11 33.00
N GLU A 342 -2.14 -30.41 32.85
CA GLU A 342 -1.95 -31.13 31.58
C GLU A 342 -2.89 -30.65 30.46
N ILE A 343 -4.13 -30.24 30.78
CA ILE A 343 -5.11 -29.76 29.79
C ILE A 343 -5.21 -28.23 29.67
N ASN A 344 -4.52 -27.47 30.54
CA ASN A 344 -4.59 -26.00 30.57
C ASN A 344 -4.16 -25.33 29.26
N GLU A 345 -3.12 -25.86 28.61
CA GLU A 345 -2.64 -25.33 27.33
C GLU A 345 -3.70 -25.48 26.23
N LYS A 346 -4.37 -26.64 26.19
CA LYS A 346 -5.47 -26.92 25.24
C LYS A 346 -6.70 -26.06 25.50
N TYR A 347 -7.04 -25.84 26.77
CA TYR A 347 -8.11 -24.92 27.18
C TYR A 347 -7.81 -23.48 26.74
N THR A 348 -6.59 -23.00 27.00
CA THR A 348 -6.16 -21.64 26.63
C THR A 348 -6.21 -21.45 25.10
N ARG A 349 -5.78 -22.46 24.34
CA ARG A 349 -5.87 -22.48 22.88
C ARG A 349 -7.31 -22.48 22.37
N TYR A 350 -8.23 -23.21 23.02
CA TYR A 350 -9.66 -23.19 22.68
C TYR A 350 -10.24 -21.77 22.83
N VAL A 351 -10.03 -21.12 23.99
CA VAL A 351 -10.55 -19.77 24.25
C VAL A 351 -9.99 -18.73 23.27
N ALA A 352 -8.70 -18.84 22.94
CA ALA A 352 -8.05 -17.98 21.95
C ALA A 352 -8.62 -18.18 20.53
N LEU A 353 -8.85 -19.44 20.12
CA LEU A 353 -9.48 -19.76 18.83
C LEU A 353 -10.93 -19.27 18.75
N GLU A 354 -11.70 -19.43 19.83
CA GLU A 354 -13.08 -18.94 19.91
C GLU A 354 -13.15 -17.43 19.69
N SER A 355 -12.26 -16.69 20.37
CA SER A 355 -12.16 -15.22 20.26
C SER A 355 -11.72 -14.79 18.86
N SER A 356 -10.76 -15.50 18.26
CA SER A 356 -10.30 -15.26 16.89
C SER A 356 -11.41 -15.52 15.85
N ILE A 357 -12.24 -16.55 16.04
CA ILE A 357 -13.39 -16.83 15.17
C ILE A 357 -14.44 -15.74 15.29
N GLU A 358 -14.71 -15.23 16.50
CA GLU A 358 -15.64 -14.12 16.74
C GLU A 358 -15.22 -12.86 15.98
N GLU A 359 -13.93 -12.50 16.05
CA GLU A 359 -13.38 -11.35 15.34
C GLU A 359 -13.47 -11.51 13.80
N LEU A 360 -13.13 -12.69 13.29
CA LEU A 360 -13.22 -12.98 11.85
C LEU A 360 -14.67 -12.96 11.34
N LYS A 361 -15.64 -13.43 12.15
CA LYS A 361 -17.07 -13.30 11.83
C LYS A 361 -17.50 -11.84 11.74
N GLY A 362 -17.02 -10.98 12.65
CA GLY A 362 -17.28 -9.54 12.59
C GLY A 362 -16.80 -8.91 11.28
N LYS A 363 -15.56 -9.23 10.86
CA LYS A 363 -15.00 -8.78 9.57
C LYS A 363 -15.77 -9.33 8.37
N LEU A 364 -16.20 -10.59 8.44
CA LEU A 364 -17.02 -11.22 7.39
C LEU A 364 -18.37 -10.52 7.22
N GLU A 365 -19.05 -10.19 8.33
CA GLU A 365 -20.32 -9.46 8.29
C GLU A 365 -20.16 -8.04 7.73
N GLU A 366 -19.09 -7.33 8.08
CA GLU A 366 -18.76 -6.02 7.52
C GLU A 366 -18.60 -6.09 6.00
N LYS A 367 -17.82 -7.06 5.49
CA LYS A 367 -17.62 -7.26 4.05
C LYS A 367 -18.87 -7.71 3.31
N ARG A 368 -19.74 -8.50 3.94
CA ARG A 368 -21.06 -8.85 3.38
C ARG A 368 -21.97 -7.62 3.27
N ARG A 369 -21.98 -6.73 4.27
CA ARG A 369 -22.74 -5.47 4.22
C ARG A 369 -22.21 -4.53 3.13
N GLU A 370 -20.88 -4.44 2.98
CA GLU A 370 -20.26 -3.69 1.88
C GLU A 370 -20.72 -4.24 0.52
N LEU A 371 -20.77 -5.57 0.36
CA LEU A 371 -21.22 -6.22 -0.88
C LEU A 371 -22.72 -6.01 -1.14
N GLU A 372 -23.57 -6.14 -0.12
CA GLU A 372 -25.02 -5.90 -0.23
C GLU A 372 -25.37 -4.44 -0.58
N GLY A 373 -24.52 -3.50 -0.17
CA GLY A 373 -24.65 -2.08 -0.53
C GLY A 373 -24.34 -1.77 -2.00
N LEU A 374 -23.70 -2.69 -2.73
CA LEU A 374 -23.34 -2.52 -4.13
C LEU A 374 -24.35 -3.22 -5.06
N LYS A 375 -24.93 -2.46 -5.99
CA LYS A 375 -25.76 -3.04 -7.05
C LYS A 375 -24.88 -3.52 -8.20
N GLU A 376 -25.01 -4.79 -8.58
CA GLU A 376 -24.29 -5.37 -9.72
C GLU A 376 -24.80 -4.73 -11.03
N PRO A 377 -23.96 -4.00 -11.78
CA PRO A 377 -24.38 -3.34 -13.00
C PRO A 377 -24.39 -4.33 -14.18
N ASP A 378 -25.37 -4.17 -15.07
CA ASP A 378 -25.50 -4.96 -16.30
C ASP A 378 -24.52 -4.44 -17.38
N LEU A 379 -23.26 -4.86 -17.28
CA LEU A 379 -22.20 -4.48 -18.20
C LEU A 379 -22.45 -5.01 -19.63
N GLU A 380 -23.06 -6.19 -19.76
CA GLU A 380 -23.31 -6.83 -21.05
C GLU A 380 -24.30 -6.03 -21.89
N SER A 381 -25.37 -5.53 -21.27
CA SER A 381 -26.32 -4.62 -21.92
C SER A 381 -25.68 -3.30 -22.34
N ILE A 382 -24.80 -2.72 -21.51
CA ILE A 382 -24.08 -1.47 -21.84
C ILE A 382 -23.12 -1.68 -23.02
N ILE A 383 -22.38 -2.79 -23.04
CA ILE A 383 -21.46 -3.13 -24.14
C ILE A 383 -22.24 -3.30 -25.44
N LYS A 384 -23.36 -4.03 -25.40
CA LYS A 384 -24.22 -4.24 -26.58
C LYS A 384 -24.75 -2.92 -27.14
N GLN A 385 -25.22 -2.01 -26.26
CA GLN A 385 -25.66 -0.67 -26.68
C GLN A 385 -24.52 0.15 -27.30
N LEU A 386 -23.30 0.05 -26.76
CA LEU A 386 -22.12 0.70 -27.33
C LEU A 386 -21.78 0.16 -28.73
N GLU A 387 -21.84 -1.15 -28.92
CA GLU A 387 -21.59 -1.80 -30.21
C GLU A 387 -22.63 -1.40 -31.26
N ASP A 388 -23.92 -1.45 -30.89
CA ASP A 388 -25.02 -1.04 -31.77
C ASP A 388 -24.87 0.43 -32.21
N LYS A 389 -24.53 1.31 -31.27
CA LYS A 389 -24.33 2.75 -31.53
C LYS A 389 -23.05 3.03 -32.33
N LYS A 390 -21.97 2.27 -32.11
CA LYS A 390 -20.74 2.33 -32.94
C LYS A 390 -21.04 1.88 -34.37
N ALA A 391 -21.77 0.79 -34.55
CA ALA A 391 -22.21 0.31 -35.86
C ALA A 391 -23.15 1.31 -36.57
N GLN A 392 -24.00 2.03 -35.82
CA GLN A 392 -24.82 3.11 -36.38
C GLN A 392 -23.95 4.29 -36.85
N ARG A 393 -22.93 4.67 -36.08
CA ARG A 393 -21.99 5.75 -36.41
C ARG A 393 -21.22 5.42 -37.68
N ASP A 394 -20.74 4.18 -37.79
CA ASP A 394 -19.92 3.76 -38.92
C ASP A 394 -20.76 3.73 -40.22
N ARG A 395 -22.02 3.27 -40.15
CA ARG A 395 -23.00 3.37 -41.27
C ARG A 395 -23.27 4.82 -41.69
N LEU A 396 -23.42 5.73 -40.75
CA LEU A 396 -23.63 7.16 -41.04
C LEU A 396 -22.37 7.79 -41.64
N ASN A 397 -21.18 7.43 -41.17
CA ASN A 397 -19.90 7.89 -41.73
C ASN A 397 -19.68 7.37 -43.15
N GLU A 398 -20.04 6.13 -43.45
CA GLU A 398 -19.99 5.56 -44.80
C GLU A 398 -20.94 6.30 -45.75
N THR A 399 -22.19 6.54 -45.31
CA THR A 399 -23.18 7.32 -46.06
C THR A 399 -22.67 8.75 -46.31
N LEU A 400 -22.06 9.38 -45.30
CA LEU A 400 -21.46 10.70 -45.41
C LEU A 400 -20.28 10.72 -46.40
N GLY A 401 -19.44 9.67 -46.40
CA GLY A 401 -18.37 9.47 -47.37
C GLY A 401 -18.89 9.38 -48.81
N GLY A 402 -19.96 8.61 -49.03
CA GLY A 402 -20.63 8.49 -50.33
C GLY A 402 -21.23 9.82 -50.81
N ILE A 403 -21.89 10.57 -49.91
CA ILE A 403 -22.43 11.90 -50.22
C ILE A 403 -21.32 12.88 -50.58
N ARG A 404 -20.20 12.89 -49.84
CA ARG A 404 -19.03 13.74 -50.15
C ARG A 404 -18.42 13.41 -51.52
N ALA A 405 -18.33 12.13 -51.86
CA ALA A 405 -17.85 11.71 -53.18
C ALA A 405 -18.81 12.14 -54.32
N ASN A 406 -20.13 12.06 -54.10
CA ASN A 406 -21.13 12.55 -55.04
C ASN A 406 -21.09 14.07 -55.20
N GLU A 407 -20.97 14.79 -54.09
CA GLU A 407 -20.83 16.26 -54.07
C GLU A 407 -19.60 16.68 -54.89
N GLN A 408 -18.45 16.01 -54.68
CA GLN A 408 -17.23 16.30 -55.44
C GLN A 408 -17.39 16.01 -56.93
N ARG A 409 -18.01 14.87 -57.31
CA ARG A 409 -18.28 14.54 -58.72
C ARG A 409 -19.15 15.59 -59.42
N LEU A 410 -20.17 16.11 -58.74
CA LEU A 410 -21.02 17.16 -59.29
C LEU A 410 -20.28 18.49 -59.40
N ILE A 411 -19.46 18.85 -58.40
CA ILE A 411 -18.59 20.04 -58.46
C ILE A 411 -17.63 19.96 -59.64
N ASP A 412 -16.98 18.81 -59.83
CA ASP A 412 -16.06 18.58 -60.95
C ASP A 412 -16.80 18.66 -62.30
N SER A 413 -18.03 18.14 -62.37
CA SER A 413 -18.89 18.21 -63.57
C SER A 413 -19.32 19.65 -63.88
N ILE A 414 -19.72 20.43 -62.88
CA ILE A 414 -20.06 21.86 -63.00
C ILE A 414 -18.83 22.66 -63.47
N ASN A 415 -17.66 22.41 -62.86
CA ASN A 415 -16.41 23.04 -63.24
C ASN A 415 -16.01 22.69 -64.69
N GLY A 416 -16.23 21.45 -65.11
CA GLY A 416 -16.03 21.01 -66.49
C GLY A 416 -16.95 21.73 -67.48
N LEU A 417 -18.24 21.89 -67.14
CA LEU A 417 -19.21 22.62 -67.96
C LEU A 417 -18.94 24.13 -68.02
N ASN A 418 -18.45 24.72 -66.92
CA ASN A 418 -18.05 26.13 -66.88
C ASN A 418 -16.82 26.40 -67.75
N LYS A 419 -15.84 25.47 -67.80
CA LYS A 419 -14.65 25.57 -68.67
C LYS A 419 -14.95 25.38 -70.16
N ALA A 420 -16.11 24.82 -70.52
CA ALA A 420 -16.53 24.63 -71.91
C ALA A 420 -17.22 25.85 -72.54
N ALA A 421 -17.38 26.96 -71.79
CA ALA A 421 -17.93 28.21 -72.28
C ALA A 421 -17.20 28.68 -73.55
N GLY A 422 -17.94 28.88 -74.64
CA GLY A 422 -17.41 29.37 -75.92
C GLY A 422 -16.82 28.32 -76.89
N ARG A 423 -16.79 27.02 -76.55
CA ARG A 423 -16.28 25.96 -77.47
C ARG A 423 -17.37 25.21 -78.25
N GLY A 424 -18.64 25.42 -77.92
CA GLY A 424 -19.79 24.83 -78.63
C GLY A 424 -19.94 23.32 -78.52
N VAL A 425 -19.09 22.61 -77.76
CA VAL A 425 -19.08 21.14 -77.71
C VAL A 425 -19.01 20.64 -76.27
N CYS A 426 -19.84 19.66 -75.93
CA CYS A 426 -19.91 19.02 -74.61
C CYS A 426 -18.60 18.26 -74.28
N PRO A 427 -17.93 18.55 -73.15
CA PRO A 427 -16.65 17.93 -72.79
C PRO A 427 -16.75 16.46 -72.35
N VAL A 428 -17.95 15.90 -72.16
CA VAL A 428 -18.15 14.50 -71.73
C VAL A 428 -18.59 13.60 -72.88
N CYS A 429 -19.37 14.10 -73.85
CA CYS A 429 -19.96 13.28 -74.92
C CYS A 429 -19.82 13.85 -76.34
N GLY A 430 -19.17 15.01 -76.52
CA GLY A 430 -18.80 15.54 -77.84
C GLY A 430 -19.93 16.11 -78.70
N ARG A 431 -21.16 16.27 -78.18
CA ARG A 431 -22.29 16.88 -78.92
C ARG A 431 -22.26 18.41 -78.86
N GLU A 432 -22.84 19.06 -79.88
CA GLU A 432 -23.03 20.52 -79.88
C GLU A 432 -23.87 20.95 -78.67
N LEU A 433 -23.32 21.85 -77.86
CA LEU A 433 -23.94 22.30 -76.61
C LEU A 433 -24.36 23.76 -76.79
N SER A 434 -25.66 24.02 -76.87
CA SER A 434 -26.18 25.39 -76.87
C SER A 434 -25.97 26.04 -75.50
N GLU A 435 -25.73 27.36 -75.47
CA GLU A 435 -25.59 28.12 -74.21
C GLU A 435 -26.81 27.95 -73.29
N HIS A 436 -28.01 27.82 -73.86
CA HIS A 436 -29.23 27.56 -73.11
C HIS A 436 -29.22 26.16 -72.43
N THR A 437 -28.84 25.11 -73.16
CA THR A 437 -28.77 23.73 -72.62
C THR A 437 -27.66 23.59 -71.57
N ARG A 438 -26.54 24.30 -71.75
CA ARG A 438 -25.44 24.37 -70.78
C ARG A 438 -25.91 24.94 -69.44
N GLN A 439 -26.61 26.07 -69.49
CA GLN A 439 -27.13 26.73 -68.30
C GLN A 439 -28.18 25.86 -67.59
N GLN A 440 -29.08 25.20 -68.33
CA GLN A 440 -30.06 24.27 -67.76
C GLN A 440 -29.41 23.10 -66.99
N LEU A 441 -28.31 22.51 -67.52
CA LEU A 441 -27.59 21.43 -66.83
C LEU A 441 -26.85 21.93 -65.59
N ILE A 442 -26.28 23.12 -65.63
CA ILE A 442 -25.63 23.75 -64.47
C ILE A 442 -26.67 24.01 -63.37
N ASP A 443 -27.84 24.54 -63.73
CA ASP A 443 -28.93 24.79 -62.78
C ASP A 443 -29.48 23.48 -62.18
N GLU A 444 -29.59 22.42 -62.99
CA GLU A 444 -29.97 21.08 -62.52
C GLU A 444 -28.95 20.48 -61.54
N TYR A 445 -27.65 20.55 -61.86
CA TYR A 445 -26.59 20.08 -60.97
C TYR A 445 -26.47 20.92 -59.70
N ASN A 446 -26.68 22.23 -59.77
CA ASN A 446 -26.73 23.10 -58.58
C ASN A 446 -27.91 22.73 -57.67
N LYS A 447 -29.07 22.38 -58.24
CA LYS A 447 -30.23 21.89 -57.47
C LYS A 447 -29.94 20.55 -56.79
N GLN A 448 -29.27 19.63 -57.48
CA GLN A 448 -28.84 18.35 -56.90
C GLN A 448 -27.78 18.54 -55.80
N LEU A 449 -26.87 19.50 -55.97
CA LEU A 449 -25.84 19.85 -54.99
C LEU A 449 -26.47 20.41 -53.69
N LEU A 450 -27.49 21.26 -53.82
CA LEU A 450 -28.26 21.77 -52.68
C LEU A 450 -28.96 20.63 -51.89
N ASP A 451 -29.57 19.67 -52.58
CA ASP A 451 -30.19 18.50 -51.94
C ASP A 451 -29.14 17.64 -51.20
N LEU A 452 -27.99 17.37 -51.82
CA LEU A 452 -26.90 16.62 -51.19
C LEU A 452 -26.31 17.34 -49.97
N ARG A 453 -26.15 18.66 -50.03
CA ARG A 453 -25.70 19.47 -48.88
C ARG A 453 -26.71 19.39 -47.73
N SER A 454 -28.00 19.47 -48.02
CA SER A 454 -29.05 19.33 -46.98
C SER A 454 -29.03 17.94 -46.31
N LYS A 455 -28.79 16.87 -47.09
CA LYS A 455 -28.64 15.49 -46.58
C LYS A 455 -27.38 15.32 -45.73
N LYS A 456 -26.27 15.94 -46.16
CA LYS A 456 -24.99 15.98 -45.44
C LYS A 456 -25.12 16.65 -44.07
N ASP A 457 -25.85 17.77 -43.99
CA ASP A 457 -26.08 18.49 -42.73
C ASP A 457 -26.93 17.66 -41.76
N LYS A 458 -28.00 17.02 -42.25
CA LYS A 458 -28.83 16.10 -41.42
C LYS A 458 -28.02 14.93 -40.85
N ILE A 459 -27.17 14.31 -41.66
CA ILE A 459 -26.31 13.20 -41.21
C ILE A 459 -25.23 13.69 -40.23
N SER A 460 -24.67 14.88 -40.48
CA SER A 460 -23.66 15.48 -39.58
C SER A 460 -24.24 15.78 -38.20
N GLU A 461 -25.50 16.23 -38.12
CA GLU A 461 -26.20 16.44 -36.85
C GLU A 461 -26.51 15.12 -36.13
N GLN A 462 -26.95 14.09 -36.87
CA GLN A 462 -27.14 12.75 -36.31
C GLN A 462 -25.84 12.16 -35.74
N LEU A 463 -24.71 12.34 -36.44
CA LEU A 463 -23.39 11.92 -35.95
C LEU A 463 -22.98 12.65 -34.67
N ARG A 464 -23.30 13.95 -34.55
CA ARG A 464 -23.01 14.74 -33.36
C ARG A 464 -23.80 14.26 -32.15
N GLN A 465 -25.11 14.01 -32.31
CA GLN A 465 -25.96 13.45 -31.26
C GLN A 465 -25.47 12.07 -30.82
N LEU A 466 -25.14 11.22 -31.79
CA LEU A 466 -24.64 9.87 -31.54
C LEU A 466 -23.28 9.86 -30.83
N SER A 467 -22.38 10.81 -31.15
CA SER A 467 -21.12 10.98 -30.43
C SER A 467 -21.35 11.32 -28.95
N GLY A 468 -22.33 12.18 -28.64
CA GLY A 468 -22.67 12.51 -27.25
C GLY A 468 -23.30 11.33 -26.49
N GLU A 469 -24.08 10.49 -27.16
CA GLU A 469 -24.60 9.24 -26.58
C GLU A 469 -23.49 8.22 -26.31
N LEU A 470 -22.54 8.06 -27.25
CA LEU A 470 -21.38 7.19 -27.09
C LEU A 470 -20.52 7.61 -25.89
N ASP A 471 -20.22 8.91 -25.74
CA ASP A 471 -19.46 9.41 -24.60
C ASP A 471 -20.15 9.13 -23.25
N ARG A 472 -21.49 9.19 -23.22
CA ARG A 472 -22.27 8.87 -22.00
C ARG A 472 -22.21 7.37 -21.69
N LEU A 473 -22.39 6.52 -22.70
CA LEU A 473 -22.33 5.06 -22.54
C LEU A 473 -20.92 4.58 -22.18
N GLU A 474 -19.86 5.19 -22.74
CA GLU A 474 -18.47 4.86 -22.38
C GLU A 474 -18.17 5.21 -20.91
N LYS A 475 -18.67 6.35 -20.41
CA LYS A 475 -18.59 6.68 -18.98
C LYS A 475 -19.36 5.71 -18.08
N GLN A 476 -20.56 5.27 -18.51
CA GLN A 476 -21.35 4.28 -17.79
C GLN A 476 -20.66 2.91 -17.75
N ARG A 477 -20.05 2.48 -18.86
CA ARG A 477 -19.22 1.27 -18.93
C ARG A 477 -18.06 1.34 -17.94
N ASP A 478 -17.32 2.44 -17.93
CA ASP A 478 -16.15 2.59 -17.04
C ASP A 478 -16.55 2.57 -15.56
N GLN A 479 -17.70 3.17 -15.21
CA GLN A 479 -18.25 3.11 -13.86
C GLN A 479 -18.72 1.69 -13.51
N ALA A 480 -19.43 1.02 -14.41
CA ALA A 480 -19.89 -0.36 -14.21
C ALA A 480 -18.71 -1.33 -14.02
N GLN A 481 -17.65 -1.18 -14.80
CA GLN A 481 -16.45 -2.01 -14.72
C GLN A 481 -15.70 -1.82 -13.40
N LYS A 482 -15.65 -0.60 -12.86
CA LYS A 482 -15.11 -0.32 -11.52
C LYS A 482 -15.93 -1.00 -10.42
N VAL A 483 -17.25 -0.88 -10.47
CA VAL A 483 -18.13 -1.54 -9.48
C VAL A 483 -18.01 -3.06 -9.54
N LEU A 484 -17.94 -3.65 -10.74
CA LEU A 484 -17.72 -5.09 -10.91
C LEU A 484 -16.37 -5.56 -10.33
N SER A 485 -15.30 -4.79 -10.54
CA SER A 485 -13.99 -5.11 -9.96
C SER A 485 -14.01 -5.08 -8.42
N GLN A 486 -14.75 -4.13 -7.83
CA GLN A 486 -14.95 -4.04 -6.38
C GLN A 486 -15.79 -5.21 -5.84
N ILE A 487 -16.84 -5.60 -6.56
CA ILE A 487 -17.66 -6.78 -6.22
C ILE A 487 -16.81 -8.05 -6.26
N GLN A 488 -15.97 -8.21 -7.28
CA GLN A 488 -15.08 -9.37 -7.40
C GLN A 488 -14.08 -9.46 -6.25
N SER A 489 -13.41 -8.35 -5.91
CA SER A 489 -12.48 -8.35 -4.78
C SER A 489 -13.18 -8.67 -3.46
N LEU A 490 -14.36 -8.10 -3.21
CA LEU A 490 -15.14 -8.39 -2.01
C LEU A 490 -15.58 -9.86 -1.95
N ARG A 491 -16.01 -10.45 -3.07
CA ARG A 491 -16.36 -11.88 -3.15
C ARG A 491 -15.16 -12.78 -2.83
N GLU A 492 -13.97 -12.43 -3.31
CA GLU A 492 -12.74 -13.18 -3.01
C GLU A 492 -12.35 -13.08 -1.53
N ASP A 493 -12.43 -11.88 -0.95
CA ASP A 493 -12.11 -11.67 0.46
C ASP A 493 -13.09 -12.38 1.39
N ILE A 494 -14.39 -12.33 1.08
CA ILE A 494 -15.43 -13.11 1.77
C ILE A 494 -15.09 -14.61 1.73
N LYS A 495 -14.73 -15.13 0.55
CA LYS A 495 -14.38 -16.54 0.38
C LYS A 495 -13.14 -16.95 1.18
N LYS A 496 -12.12 -16.07 1.26
CA LYS A 496 -10.92 -16.29 2.08
C LYS A 496 -11.27 -16.34 3.56
N LEU A 497 -12.05 -15.36 4.04
CA LEU A 497 -12.50 -15.30 5.44
C LEU A 497 -13.36 -16.51 5.82
N GLU A 498 -14.29 -16.93 4.96
CA GLU A 498 -15.10 -18.12 5.18
C GLU A 498 -14.26 -19.39 5.32
N LYS A 499 -13.24 -19.54 4.46
CA LYS A 499 -12.33 -20.68 4.52
C LYS A 499 -11.50 -20.69 5.80
N GLU A 500 -10.96 -19.53 6.20
CA GLU A 500 -10.18 -19.40 7.44
C GLU A 500 -11.04 -19.68 8.69
N ILE A 501 -12.28 -19.18 8.71
CA ILE A 501 -13.24 -19.48 9.78
C ILE A 501 -13.56 -20.98 9.83
N ASP A 502 -13.75 -21.65 8.69
CA ASP A 502 -14.04 -23.08 8.65
C ASP A 502 -12.86 -23.94 9.13
N GLU A 503 -11.64 -23.58 8.74
CA GLU A 503 -10.41 -24.22 9.22
C GLU A 503 -10.26 -24.08 10.75
N LYS A 504 -10.40 -22.85 11.28
CA LYS A 504 -10.34 -22.59 12.73
C LYS A 504 -11.49 -23.28 13.49
N LYS A 505 -12.69 -23.37 12.92
CA LYS A 505 -13.82 -24.10 13.53
C LYS A 505 -13.56 -25.60 13.64
N LYS A 506 -12.89 -26.20 12.66
CA LYS A 506 -12.49 -27.62 12.72
C LYS A 506 -11.50 -27.85 13.87
N GLU A 507 -10.53 -26.96 14.02
CA GLU A 507 -9.59 -27.01 15.14
C GLU A 507 -10.31 -26.81 16.49
N LEU A 508 -11.20 -25.82 16.59
CA LEU A 508 -12.01 -25.54 17.78
C LEU A 508 -12.84 -26.78 18.20
N ASN A 509 -13.51 -27.43 17.25
CA ASN A 509 -14.30 -28.64 17.53
C ASN A 509 -13.44 -29.80 18.05
N SER A 510 -12.20 -29.94 17.56
CA SER A 510 -11.28 -30.97 18.08
C SER A 510 -10.87 -30.73 19.53
N LEU A 511 -10.88 -29.46 19.97
CA LEU A 511 -10.50 -29.03 21.32
C LEU A 511 -11.67 -28.94 22.30
N LYS A 512 -12.92 -28.94 21.82
CA LYS A 512 -14.14 -28.80 22.64
C LYS A 512 -14.22 -29.82 23.78
N THR A 513 -13.88 -31.08 23.51
CA THR A 513 -13.87 -32.14 24.54
C THR A 513 -12.90 -31.84 25.68
N TYR A 514 -11.78 -31.15 25.41
CA TYR A 514 -10.82 -30.76 26.45
C TYR A 514 -11.29 -29.54 27.23
N TYR A 515 -12.00 -28.61 26.57
CA TYR A 515 -12.65 -27.48 27.23
C TYR A 515 -13.68 -27.94 28.26
N ASP A 516 -14.61 -28.82 27.87
CA ASP A 516 -15.65 -29.34 28.77
C ASP A 516 -15.02 -30.08 29.96
N ARG A 517 -14.00 -30.91 29.71
CA ARG A 517 -13.24 -31.60 30.76
C ARG A 517 -12.50 -30.66 31.70
N TYR A 518 -11.98 -29.53 31.19
CA TYR A 518 -11.29 -28.53 32.01
C TYR A 518 -12.27 -27.83 32.97
N ILE A 519 -13.42 -27.41 32.46
CA ILE A 519 -14.46 -26.75 33.27
C ILE A 519 -14.96 -27.68 34.38
N ASP A 520 -15.25 -28.94 34.06
CA ASP A 520 -15.69 -29.94 35.04
C ASP A 520 -14.62 -30.23 36.10
N ALA A 521 -13.35 -30.41 35.69
CA ALA A 521 -12.25 -30.66 36.61
C ALA A 521 -11.98 -29.46 37.52
N ARG A 522 -12.08 -28.23 37.00
CA ARG A 522 -11.87 -26.99 37.76
C ARG A 522 -12.96 -26.79 38.82
N LYS A 523 -14.22 -27.06 38.48
CA LYS A 523 -15.33 -27.00 39.43
C LYS A 523 -15.15 -27.98 40.60
N LYS A 524 -14.75 -29.23 40.29
CA LYS A 524 -14.45 -30.23 41.33
C LYS A 524 -13.26 -29.85 42.20
N GLN A 525 -12.22 -29.23 41.61
CA GLN A 525 -11.07 -28.75 42.35
C GLN A 525 -11.47 -27.66 43.36
N GLU A 526 -12.28 -26.68 42.95
CA GLU A 526 -12.76 -25.59 43.82
C GLU A 526 -13.57 -26.11 45.02
N GLU A 527 -14.42 -27.12 44.81
CA GLU A 527 -15.20 -27.76 45.90
C GLU A 527 -14.31 -28.49 46.93
N MET A 528 -13.15 -29.01 46.50
CA MET A 528 -12.23 -29.78 47.34
C MET A 528 -11.12 -28.95 47.99
N GLU A 529 -10.84 -27.75 47.48
CA GLU A 529 -9.73 -26.89 47.90
C GLU A 529 -9.76 -26.55 49.41
N SER A 530 -10.95 -26.26 49.95
CA SER A 530 -11.11 -25.94 51.36
C SER A 530 -10.73 -27.10 52.29
N LYS A 531 -11.08 -28.34 51.91
CA LYS A 531 -10.77 -29.56 52.68
C LYS A 531 -9.30 -29.98 52.51
N ALA A 532 -8.73 -29.76 51.32
CA ALA A 532 -7.31 -30.01 51.06
C ALA A 532 -6.39 -29.07 51.86
N LYS A 533 -6.77 -27.80 52.03
CA LYS A 533 -6.08 -26.84 52.92
C LYS A 533 -6.14 -27.24 54.40
N GLU A 534 -7.23 -27.88 54.82
CA GLU A 534 -7.39 -28.39 56.18
C GLU A 534 -6.49 -29.60 56.45
N TYR A 535 -6.33 -30.52 55.49
CA TYR A 535 -5.40 -31.65 55.58
C TYR A 535 -3.95 -31.23 55.86
N LEU A 536 -3.47 -30.16 55.20
CA LEU A 536 -2.09 -29.68 55.34
C LEU A 536 -1.71 -29.29 56.79
N LYS A 537 -2.68 -28.95 57.64
CA LYS A 537 -2.46 -28.63 59.06
C LYS A 537 -2.14 -29.86 59.92
N TYR A 538 -2.50 -31.05 59.47
CA TYR A 538 -2.36 -32.32 60.21
C TYR A 538 -1.30 -33.26 59.62
N SER A 539 -0.58 -32.82 58.58
CA SER A 539 0.39 -33.65 57.84
C SER A 539 1.60 -34.11 58.67
N SER A 540 1.95 -33.36 59.72
CA SER A 540 3.12 -33.61 60.58
C SER A 540 2.98 -34.74 61.59
N TYR A 541 1.76 -35.25 61.85
CA TYR A 541 1.53 -36.33 62.82
C TYR A 541 1.69 -37.71 62.17
N LYS A 542 2.44 -38.62 62.82
CA LYS A 542 2.68 -39.99 62.34
C LYS A 542 2.07 -41.05 63.28
N ASP A 543 1.73 -42.21 62.73
CA ASP A 543 1.26 -43.36 63.54
C ASP A 543 2.38 -43.90 64.46
N GLU A 544 3.66 -43.59 64.18
CA GLU A 544 4.82 -43.91 65.02
C GLU A 544 4.79 -43.15 66.35
N ASP A 545 4.37 -41.88 66.35
CA ASP A 545 4.28 -41.04 67.55
C ASP A 545 3.29 -41.61 68.58
N LEU A 546 2.25 -42.30 68.10
CA LEU A 546 1.22 -42.92 68.93
C LEU A 546 1.66 -44.28 69.49
N LYS A 547 2.38 -45.08 68.69
CA LYS A 547 2.98 -46.34 69.14
C LYS A 547 4.06 -46.13 70.20
N GLU A 548 4.87 -45.09 70.06
CA GLU A 548 5.89 -44.75 71.05
C GLU A 548 5.26 -44.37 72.41
N LEU A 549 4.18 -43.58 72.39
CA LEU A 549 3.40 -43.23 73.58
C LEU A 549 2.68 -44.44 74.21
N ASP A 550 2.14 -45.35 73.40
CA ASP A 550 1.47 -46.57 73.90
C ASP A 550 2.46 -47.56 74.53
N ASN A 551 3.64 -47.74 73.93
CA ASN A 551 4.69 -48.59 74.49
C ASN A 551 5.18 -48.06 75.85
N GLN A 552 5.41 -46.74 75.95
CA GLN A 552 5.79 -46.09 77.22
C GLN A 552 4.72 -46.24 78.31
N LEU A 553 3.43 -46.23 77.94
CA LEU A 553 2.32 -46.44 78.87
C LEU A 553 2.16 -47.90 79.31
N GLU A 554 2.45 -48.87 78.45
CA GLU A 554 2.41 -50.29 78.81
C GLU A 554 3.55 -50.68 79.75
N GLU A 555 4.77 -50.19 79.52
CA GLU A 555 5.92 -50.43 80.39
C GLU A 555 5.65 -49.90 81.81
N LEU A 556 5.21 -48.64 81.94
CA LEU A 556 4.91 -48.04 83.24
C LEU A 556 3.75 -48.71 83.98
N LYS A 557 2.76 -49.28 83.25
CA LYS A 557 1.64 -50.02 83.87
C LYS A 557 2.03 -51.42 84.35
N LYS A 558 2.95 -52.10 83.66
CA LYS A 558 3.52 -53.37 84.13
C LYS A 558 4.36 -53.17 85.39
N GLU A 559 5.23 -52.16 85.39
CA GLU A 559 6.05 -51.82 86.58
C GLU A 559 5.19 -51.50 87.82
N LYS A 560 4.03 -50.85 87.64
CA LYS A 560 3.10 -50.56 88.74
C LYS A 560 2.55 -51.84 89.38
N LYS A 561 2.10 -52.77 88.55
CA LYS A 561 1.42 -53.99 88.98
C LYS A 561 2.38 -54.93 89.72
N ASP A 562 3.61 -55.05 89.23
CA ASP A 562 4.64 -55.90 89.84
C ASP A 562 5.07 -55.41 91.23
N ILE A 563 5.03 -54.09 91.48
CA ILE A 563 5.34 -53.50 92.81
C ILE A 563 4.17 -53.69 93.79
N GLU A 564 2.91 -53.58 93.33
CA GLU A 564 1.71 -53.77 94.16
C GLU A 564 1.53 -55.22 94.63
N ASP A 565 1.76 -56.20 93.74
CA ASP A 565 1.61 -57.63 94.05
C ASP A 565 2.70 -58.10 95.04
N SER A 566 3.92 -57.56 94.91
CA SER A 566 5.05 -57.89 95.79
C SER A 566 4.89 -57.38 97.23
N LEU A 567 4.19 -56.27 97.46
CA LEU A 567 3.99 -55.70 98.80
C LEU A 567 2.98 -56.52 99.62
N LYS A 568 1.98 -57.12 98.96
CA LYS A 568 0.96 -57.96 99.61
C LYS A 568 1.50 -59.30 100.10
N GLU A 569 2.41 -59.93 99.34
CA GLU A 569 2.99 -61.23 99.72
C GLU A 569 3.97 -61.11 100.90
N LEU A 570 4.71 -60.00 101.00
CA LEU A 570 5.70 -59.76 102.07
C LEU A 570 5.08 -59.44 103.44
N GLU A 571 3.87 -58.87 103.48
CA GLU A 571 3.14 -58.59 104.74
C GLU A 571 2.58 -59.87 105.39
N GLN A 572 2.30 -60.90 104.60
CA GLN A 572 1.75 -62.18 105.08
C GLN A 572 2.82 -63.15 105.61
N SER A 573 4.05 -63.07 105.13
CA SER A 573 5.09 -64.07 105.46
C SER A 573 5.87 -63.79 106.76
N LEU A 574 5.86 -62.55 107.27
CA LEU A 574 6.78 -62.10 108.34
C LEU A 574 6.32 -62.33 109.79
N GLY A 575 5.07 -62.75 110.02
CA GLY A 575 4.55 -63.35 111.28
C GLY A 575 5.19 -62.97 112.63
N ASN A 576 5.41 -63.96 113.50
CA ASN A 576 5.84 -63.83 114.90
C ASN A 576 7.37 -63.67 115.12
N TYR A 577 8.17 -63.41 114.08
CA TYR A 577 9.64 -63.26 114.17
C TYR A 577 10.10 -61.81 114.42
N LYS A 578 9.26 -61.00 115.06
CA LYS A 578 9.45 -59.55 115.25
C LYS A 578 10.55 -59.15 116.25
N SER A 579 11.15 -60.10 116.98
CA SER A 579 11.99 -59.82 118.15
C SER A 579 13.38 -60.48 118.15
N LEU A 580 13.94 -60.86 117.00
CA LEU A 580 15.33 -61.36 116.87
C LEU A 580 16.23 -60.34 116.15
N THR A 581 17.44 -60.10 116.65
CA THR A 581 18.33 -59.04 116.14
C THR A 581 19.11 -59.47 114.90
N LEU A 582 19.03 -58.65 113.84
CA LEU A 582 19.57 -58.83 112.48
C LEU A 582 21.06 -59.25 112.39
N ASN A 583 21.87 -58.94 113.41
CA ASN A 583 23.33 -59.18 113.38
C ASN A 583 23.73 -60.65 113.58
N TYR A 584 22.92 -61.46 114.27
CA TYR A 584 23.27 -62.84 114.59
C TYR A 584 22.98 -63.81 113.42
N ILE A 585 21.93 -63.54 112.64
CA ILE A 585 21.55 -64.33 111.46
C ILE A 585 22.48 -64.04 110.27
N ASN A 586 22.96 -62.79 110.14
CA ASN A 586 23.90 -62.37 109.09
C ASN A 586 25.28 -63.06 109.13
N ALA A 587 25.77 -63.46 110.31
CA ALA A 587 27.12 -64.00 110.45
C ALA A 587 27.26 -65.44 109.91
N LYS A 588 26.18 -66.24 109.96
CA LYS A 588 26.19 -67.66 109.53
C LYS A 588 25.69 -67.90 108.10
N VAL A 589 24.92 -66.96 107.54
CA VAL A 589 24.49 -66.99 106.13
C VAL A 589 25.63 -66.62 105.18
N LYS A 590 26.53 -65.72 105.59
CA LYS A 590 27.70 -65.30 104.78
C LYS A 590 28.64 -66.45 104.42
N GLU A 591 28.90 -67.39 105.33
CA GLU A 591 29.77 -68.55 105.10
C GLU A 591 29.17 -69.56 104.09
N LEU A 592 27.85 -69.66 104.00
CA LEU A 592 27.14 -70.57 103.08
C LEU A 592 27.00 -69.98 101.67
N GLU A 593 26.63 -68.70 101.56
CA GLU A 593 26.33 -68.05 100.28
C GLU A 593 27.57 -67.91 99.37
N GLU A 594 28.76 -67.76 99.94
CA GLU A 594 30.01 -67.70 99.18
C GLU A 594 30.35 -69.05 98.50
N SER A 595 29.95 -70.17 99.11
CA SER A 595 30.26 -71.52 98.58
C SER A 595 29.23 -72.03 97.57
N GLU A 596 27.93 -71.70 97.72
CA GLU A 596 26.86 -72.10 96.78
C GLU A 596 26.90 -71.33 95.45
N LYS A 597 27.32 -70.07 95.48
CA LYS A 597 27.33 -69.18 94.30
C LYS A 597 28.34 -69.61 93.25
N ILE A 598 29.48 -70.15 93.68
CA ILE A 598 30.58 -70.59 92.79
C ILE A 598 30.22 -71.89 92.05
N LEU A 599 29.46 -72.79 92.68
CA LEU A 599 29.10 -74.10 92.10
C LEU A 599 27.96 -74.01 91.06
N LYS A 600 26.99 -73.10 91.26
CA LYS A 600 25.85 -72.92 90.34
C LYS A 600 26.27 -72.22 89.04
N ASP A 601 27.11 -71.18 89.15
CA ASP A 601 27.66 -70.42 88.03
C ASP A 601 28.45 -71.29 87.04
N LYS A 602 29.26 -72.25 87.56
CA LYS A 602 30.06 -73.14 86.71
C LYS A 602 29.24 -74.19 85.95
N ASN A 603 28.09 -74.65 86.47
CA ASN A 603 27.25 -75.65 85.77
C ASN A 603 26.42 -75.05 84.63
N GLU A 604 25.88 -73.84 84.80
CA GLU A 604 25.07 -73.17 83.77
C GLU A 604 25.93 -72.78 82.55
N LYS A 605 27.20 -72.43 82.78
CA LYS A 605 28.19 -72.11 81.72
C LYS A 605 28.55 -73.32 80.84
N ALA A 606 28.58 -74.53 81.39
CA ALA A 606 28.94 -75.75 80.64
C ALA A 606 27.86 -76.19 79.63
N VAL A 607 26.57 -76.01 79.94
CA VAL A 607 25.46 -76.32 79.02
C VAL A 607 25.41 -75.33 77.86
N ARG A 608 25.65 -74.04 78.14
CA ARG A 608 25.66 -72.96 77.15
C ARG A 608 26.83 -73.07 76.17
N LEU A 609 27.95 -73.65 76.59
CA LEU A 609 29.11 -73.93 75.73
C LEU A 609 28.77 -74.88 74.57
N ASN A 610 27.98 -75.94 74.82
CA ASN A 610 27.67 -76.95 73.81
C ASN A 610 26.67 -76.42 72.75
N SER A 611 25.69 -75.61 73.13
CA SER A 611 24.76 -75.03 72.16
C SER A 611 25.41 -73.98 71.26
N LEU A 612 26.38 -73.22 71.76
CA LEU A 612 27.15 -72.26 70.97
C LEU A 612 28.03 -72.96 69.92
N LYS A 613 28.62 -74.12 70.25
CA LYS A 613 29.42 -74.92 69.30
C LYS A 613 28.61 -75.43 68.10
N GLU A 614 27.35 -75.82 68.29
CA GLU A 614 26.47 -76.24 67.18
C GLU A 614 26.05 -75.08 66.26
N GLN A 615 25.90 -73.87 66.80
CA GLN A 615 25.58 -72.68 65.99
C GLN A 615 26.76 -72.27 65.10
N VAL A 616 27.99 -72.39 65.60
CA VAL A 616 29.20 -72.10 64.83
C VAL A 616 29.32 -72.97 63.57
N GLU A 617 29.01 -74.27 63.65
CA GLU A 617 29.09 -75.15 62.49
C GLU A 617 28.06 -74.79 61.40
N ARG A 618 26.83 -74.40 61.77
CA ARG A 618 25.82 -73.96 60.80
C ARG A 618 26.22 -72.67 60.07
N PHE A 619 26.82 -71.72 60.78
CA PHE A 619 27.28 -70.48 60.16
C PHE A 619 28.50 -70.69 59.25
N LYS A 620 29.38 -71.65 59.55
CA LYS A 620 30.48 -72.04 58.65
C LYS A 620 29.97 -72.62 57.32
N GLU A 621 28.92 -73.44 57.33
CA GLU A 621 28.33 -73.97 56.10
C GLU A 621 27.72 -72.86 55.23
N GLN A 622 27.01 -71.91 55.86
CA GLN A 622 26.45 -70.74 55.16
C GLN A 622 27.54 -69.84 54.58
N LEU A 623 28.66 -69.66 55.29
CA LEU A 623 29.79 -68.88 54.82
C LEU A 623 30.41 -69.48 53.55
N ASN A 624 30.60 -70.81 53.52
CA ASN A 624 31.16 -71.50 52.34
C ASN A 624 30.27 -71.37 51.09
N ASP A 625 28.94 -71.43 51.23
CA ASP A 625 28.00 -71.23 50.12
C ASP A 625 28.07 -69.80 49.55
N VAL A 626 28.16 -68.80 50.43
CA VAL A 626 28.30 -67.39 50.03
C VAL A 626 29.65 -67.13 49.35
N GLU A 627 30.75 -67.70 49.86
CA GLU A 627 32.08 -67.56 49.26
C GLU A 627 32.18 -68.21 47.87
N SER A 628 31.53 -69.37 47.67
CA SER A 628 31.43 -69.99 46.35
C SER A 628 30.66 -69.13 45.34
N LYS A 629 29.58 -68.48 45.77
CA LYS A 629 28.77 -67.58 44.92
C LYS A 629 29.53 -66.31 44.53
N ILE A 630 30.36 -65.77 45.43
CA ILE A 630 31.24 -64.63 45.15
C ILE A 630 32.33 -65.01 44.13
N ALA A 631 32.96 -66.18 44.28
CA ALA A 631 34.00 -66.65 43.36
C ALA A 631 33.48 -66.87 41.93
N GLN A 632 32.23 -67.33 41.77
CA GLN A 632 31.60 -67.53 40.44
C GLN A 632 31.20 -66.21 39.74
N LEU A 633 31.05 -65.10 40.46
CA LEU A 633 30.62 -63.82 39.88
C LEU A 633 31.74 -63.11 39.08
N GLY A 634 33.01 -63.37 39.39
CA GLY A 634 34.16 -62.86 38.63
C GLY A 634 34.18 -61.33 38.41
N TYR A 635 33.71 -60.56 39.39
CA TYR A 635 33.64 -59.09 39.32
C TYR A 635 35.00 -58.44 39.61
N ASN A 636 35.38 -57.43 38.83
CA ASN A 636 36.61 -56.63 38.99
C ASN A 636 36.29 -55.12 39.03
N GLU A 637 36.59 -54.48 40.15
CA GLU A 637 36.29 -53.04 40.39
C GLU A 637 37.14 -52.11 39.49
N GLU A 638 38.36 -52.51 39.11
CA GLU A 638 39.21 -51.69 38.23
C GLU A 638 38.69 -51.61 36.79
N GLU A 639 38.01 -52.64 36.30
CA GLU A 639 37.43 -52.66 34.95
C GLU A 639 36.18 -51.76 34.88
N TYR A 640 35.40 -51.72 35.96
CA TYR A 640 34.25 -50.82 36.12
C TYR A 640 34.68 -49.34 36.09
N ASP A 641 35.71 -48.97 36.85
CA ASP A 641 36.18 -47.59 36.91
C ASP A 641 36.81 -47.12 35.59
N LYS A 642 37.52 -48.01 34.86
CA LYS A 642 38.06 -47.70 33.53
C LYS A 642 36.95 -47.38 32.53
N VAL A 643 35.91 -48.21 32.45
CA VAL A 643 34.76 -47.99 31.55
C VAL A 643 34.05 -46.68 31.89
N LYS A 644 33.89 -46.37 33.18
CA LYS A 644 33.26 -45.13 33.62
C LYS A 644 34.05 -43.88 33.22
N GLN A 645 35.37 -43.89 33.40
CA GLN A 645 36.24 -42.78 32.97
C GLN A 645 36.26 -42.58 31.45
N GLU A 646 36.17 -43.66 30.68
CA GLU A 646 36.11 -43.61 29.21
C GLU A 646 34.78 -43.00 28.72
N ILE A 647 33.66 -43.35 29.37
CA ILE A 647 32.35 -42.74 29.14
C ILE A 647 32.38 -41.24 29.45
N ASP A 648 32.97 -40.83 30.58
CA ASP A 648 33.04 -39.41 30.95
C ASP A 648 33.85 -38.59 29.92
N LYS A 649 34.99 -39.12 29.46
CA LYS A 649 35.80 -38.47 28.41
C LYS A 649 35.05 -38.33 27.08
N LEU A 650 34.41 -39.40 26.62
CA LEU A 650 33.63 -39.37 25.37
C LEU A 650 32.40 -38.46 25.50
N THR A 651 31.77 -38.41 26.67
CA THR A 651 30.64 -37.51 26.95
C THR A 651 31.08 -36.04 26.92
N GLN A 652 32.25 -35.70 27.45
CA GLN A 652 32.81 -34.34 27.33
C GLN A 652 33.09 -33.95 25.88
N GLN A 653 33.69 -34.85 25.09
CA GLN A 653 33.95 -34.62 23.66
C GLN A 653 32.65 -34.48 22.85
N TYR A 654 31.63 -35.29 23.16
CA TYR A 654 30.30 -35.19 22.56
C TYR A 654 29.69 -33.81 22.81
N ASN A 655 29.69 -33.35 24.07
CA ASN A 655 29.12 -32.07 24.45
C ASN A 655 29.86 -30.89 23.81
N SER A 656 31.19 -30.93 23.71
CA SER A 656 31.96 -29.86 23.06
C SER A 656 31.68 -29.80 21.55
N LEU A 657 31.66 -30.94 20.87
CA LEU A 657 31.32 -31.02 19.44
C LEU A 657 29.89 -30.56 19.16
N ASN A 658 28.92 -30.90 20.02
CA ASN A 658 27.54 -30.44 19.87
C ASN A 658 27.41 -28.92 20.06
N ALA A 659 28.15 -28.32 21.00
CA ALA A 659 28.17 -26.87 21.15
C ALA A 659 28.76 -26.17 19.92
N GLU A 660 29.83 -26.72 19.33
CA GLU A 660 30.41 -26.21 18.08
C GLU A 660 29.45 -26.33 16.89
N ILE A 661 28.75 -27.46 16.77
CA ILE A 661 27.71 -27.67 15.74
C ILE A 661 26.59 -26.65 15.91
N GLY A 662 26.09 -26.45 17.13
CA GLY A 662 25.04 -25.45 17.39
C GLY A 662 25.46 -24.03 17.01
N ASN A 663 26.73 -23.67 17.23
CA ASN A 663 27.26 -22.37 16.80
C ASN A 663 27.31 -22.24 15.26
N ILE A 664 27.81 -23.28 14.56
CA ILE A 664 27.86 -23.31 13.09
C ILE A 664 26.44 -23.27 12.50
N GLU A 665 25.48 -23.99 13.09
CA GLU A 665 24.07 -23.97 12.68
C GLU A 665 23.44 -22.59 12.86
N GLY A 666 23.74 -21.90 13.96
CA GLY A 666 23.33 -20.52 14.18
C GLY A 666 23.90 -19.57 13.13
N GLN A 667 25.20 -19.69 12.80
CA GLN A 667 25.86 -18.90 11.75
C GLN A 667 25.30 -19.20 10.35
N LEU A 668 25.00 -20.47 10.06
CA LEU A 668 24.37 -20.88 8.80
C LEU A 668 22.98 -20.29 8.66
N SER A 669 22.16 -20.32 9.72
CA SER A 669 20.84 -19.72 9.72
C SER A 669 20.93 -18.21 9.44
N SER A 670 21.77 -17.49 10.20
CA SER A 670 21.88 -16.03 10.04
C SER A 670 22.36 -15.64 8.64
N LYS A 671 23.33 -16.37 8.08
CA LYS A 671 23.83 -16.11 6.72
C LYS A 671 22.80 -16.46 5.64
N LYS A 672 22.01 -17.53 5.81
CA LYS A 672 20.89 -17.85 4.90
C LYS A 672 19.84 -16.74 4.89
N ASP A 673 19.50 -16.20 6.06
CA ASP A 673 18.55 -15.09 6.18
C ASP A 673 19.09 -13.82 5.50
N MET A 674 20.38 -13.49 5.70
CA MET A 674 21.03 -12.36 5.01
C MET A 674 21.05 -12.53 3.49
N ILE A 675 21.37 -13.72 2.98
CA ILE A 675 21.34 -14.02 1.54
C ILE A 675 19.92 -13.83 1.00
N ALA A 676 18.90 -14.38 1.66
CA ALA A 676 17.51 -14.25 1.23
C ALA A 676 17.05 -12.77 1.18
N GLN A 677 17.48 -11.97 2.15
CA GLN A 677 17.19 -10.54 2.16
C GLN A 677 17.90 -9.79 1.01
N LEU A 678 19.20 -10.02 0.81
CA LEU A 678 19.97 -9.40 -0.26
C LEU A 678 19.50 -9.84 -1.66
N GLU A 679 19.08 -11.10 -1.83
CA GLU A 679 18.48 -11.57 -3.09
C GLU A 679 17.18 -10.86 -3.41
N LYS A 680 16.35 -10.59 -2.39
CA LYS A 680 15.12 -9.82 -2.55
C LYS A 680 15.39 -8.36 -2.93
N GLU A 681 16.32 -7.70 -2.24
CA GLU A 681 16.75 -6.34 -2.57
C GLU A 681 17.33 -6.25 -3.99
N LEU A 682 18.12 -7.26 -4.39
CA LEU A 682 18.67 -7.35 -5.74
C LEU A 682 17.57 -7.46 -6.81
N GLN A 683 16.55 -8.29 -6.56
CA GLN A 683 15.43 -8.47 -7.48
C GLN A 683 14.63 -7.17 -7.67
N GLU A 684 14.44 -6.39 -6.60
CA GLU A 684 13.79 -5.07 -6.65
C GLU A 684 14.59 -4.12 -7.55
N TYR A 685 15.91 -4.02 -7.37
CA TYR A 685 16.78 -3.19 -8.21
C TYR A 685 16.83 -3.61 -9.67
N GLU A 686 16.87 -4.91 -9.97
CA GLU A 686 16.81 -5.41 -11.35
C GLU A 686 15.50 -5.02 -12.05
N SER A 687 14.38 -5.04 -11.31
CA SER A 687 13.08 -4.63 -11.85
C SER A 687 13.02 -3.15 -12.20
N GLU A 688 13.67 -2.29 -11.41
CA GLU A 688 13.79 -0.85 -11.71
C GLU A 688 14.69 -0.60 -12.93
N LEU A 689 15.82 -1.30 -13.03
CA LEU A 689 16.77 -1.17 -14.14
C LEU A 689 16.18 -1.59 -15.48
N ALA A 690 15.21 -2.50 -15.50
CA ALA A 690 14.49 -2.90 -16.72
C ALA A 690 13.80 -1.71 -17.45
N GLN A 691 13.55 -0.60 -16.75
CA GLN A 691 12.94 0.59 -17.33
C GLN A 691 13.94 1.51 -18.05
N ARG A 692 15.25 1.36 -17.80
CA ARG A 692 16.30 2.25 -18.31
C ARG A 692 16.22 2.44 -19.82
N ASN A 693 16.20 1.33 -20.58
CA ASN A 693 16.12 1.37 -22.05
C ASN A 693 14.88 2.12 -22.57
N LYS A 694 13.75 2.02 -21.86
CA LYS A 694 12.52 2.74 -22.24
C LYS A 694 12.68 4.25 -22.03
N ILE A 695 13.32 4.65 -20.93
CA ILE A 695 13.60 6.05 -20.61
C ILE A 695 14.57 6.67 -21.63
N GLU A 696 15.65 5.97 -21.97
CA GLU A 696 16.61 6.42 -23.00
C GLU A 696 15.94 6.61 -24.36
N GLN A 697 15.10 5.66 -24.78
CA GLN A 697 14.33 5.79 -26.00
C GLN A 697 13.34 6.96 -25.96
N ALA A 698 12.70 7.21 -24.81
CA ALA A 698 11.80 8.35 -24.64
C ALA A 698 12.55 9.68 -24.77
N ILE A 699 13.71 9.82 -24.10
CA ILE A 699 14.57 11.01 -24.19
C ILE A 699 14.99 11.27 -25.65
N ASN A 700 15.41 10.23 -26.38
CA ASN A 700 15.80 10.36 -27.78
C ASN A 700 14.63 10.81 -28.67
N LYS A 701 13.45 10.20 -28.52
CA LYS A 701 12.24 10.59 -29.28
C LYS A 701 11.83 12.03 -29.00
N LEU A 702 11.83 12.45 -27.73
CA LEU A 702 11.48 13.81 -27.32
C LEU A 702 12.50 14.84 -27.81
N THR A 703 13.80 14.49 -27.79
CA THR A 703 14.86 15.35 -28.32
C THR A 703 14.68 15.54 -29.82
N ASN A 704 14.44 14.46 -30.57
CA ASN A 704 14.16 14.53 -32.00
C ASN A 704 12.91 15.35 -32.31
N LEU A 705 11.84 15.19 -31.53
CA LEU A 705 10.62 15.99 -31.66
C LEU A 705 10.90 17.47 -31.43
N ARG A 706 11.62 17.81 -30.34
CA ARG A 706 12.00 19.19 -30.03
C ARG A 706 12.81 19.82 -31.16
N THR A 707 13.76 19.08 -31.73
CA THR A 707 14.56 19.53 -32.86
C THR A 707 13.70 19.75 -34.11
N ALA A 708 12.81 18.81 -34.44
CA ALA A 708 11.93 18.90 -35.60
C ALA A 708 10.94 20.08 -35.51
N LEU A 709 10.45 20.39 -34.31
CA LEU A 709 9.58 21.53 -34.04
C LEU A 709 10.32 22.88 -33.91
N GLY A 710 11.65 22.84 -33.79
CA GLY A 710 12.48 24.04 -33.64
C GLY A 710 12.64 24.86 -34.93
N ASP A 711 13.31 25.99 -34.76
CA ASP A 711 13.45 27.05 -35.76
C ASP A 711 14.09 26.57 -37.07
N LYS A 712 14.91 25.51 -36.99
CA LYS A 712 15.64 24.97 -38.14
C LYS A 712 14.78 24.18 -39.12
N TYR A 713 13.70 23.57 -38.65
CA TYR A 713 12.90 22.62 -39.44
C TYR A 713 11.47 23.13 -39.63
N LEU A 714 10.50 22.69 -38.82
CA LEU A 714 9.09 22.96 -39.04
C LEU A 714 8.79 24.47 -39.12
N GLN A 715 9.32 25.27 -38.21
CA GLN A 715 9.03 26.71 -38.21
C GLN A 715 9.56 27.38 -39.48
N ARG A 716 10.81 27.10 -39.88
CA ARG A 716 11.37 27.60 -41.15
C ARG A 716 10.59 27.13 -42.35
N TYR A 717 10.14 25.88 -42.38
CA TYR A 717 9.30 25.33 -43.44
C TYR A 717 7.96 26.07 -43.54
N LEU A 718 7.29 26.32 -42.41
CA LEU A 718 6.03 27.07 -42.34
C LEU A 718 6.21 28.50 -42.85
N ILE A 719 7.25 29.20 -42.39
CA ILE A 719 7.55 30.58 -42.82
C ILE A 719 7.83 30.62 -44.32
N TYR A 720 8.69 29.74 -44.84
CA TYR A 720 9.02 29.73 -46.28
C TYR A 720 7.81 29.39 -47.16
N THR A 721 6.96 28.46 -46.71
CA THR A 721 5.75 28.09 -47.44
C THR A 721 4.75 29.24 -47.47
N ALA A 722 4.52 29.89 -46.33
CA ALA A 722 3.62 31.04 -46.22
C ALA A 722 4.15 32.25 -47.02
N LYS A 723 5.46 32.48 -46.95
CA LYS A 723 6.15 33.53 -47.72
C LYS A 723 5.81 33.42 -49.21
N GLY A 724 5.98 32.24 -49.81
CA GLY A 724 5.68 32.03 -51.23
C GLY A 724 4.21 32.32 -51.57
N ILE A 725 3.27 31.83 -50.75
CA ILE A 725 1.83 32.06 -50.96
C ILE A 725 1.48 33.55 -50.91
N VAL A 726 2.03 34.29 -49.94
CA VAL A 726 1.76 35.74 -49.81
C VAL A 726 2.43 36.51 -50.94
N GLU A 727 3.65 36.17 -51.35
CA GLU A 727 4.31 36.77 -52.51
C GLU A 727 3.48 36.59 -53.78
N ASP A 728 2.93 35.39 -54.01
CA ASP A 728 2.09 35.11 -55.16
C ASP A 728 0.81 35.98 -55.13
N TYR A 729 0.11 36.03 -53.99
CA TYR A 729 -1.08 36.89 -53.85
C TYR A 729 -0.76 38.38 -53.93
N LEU A 730 0.38 38.80 -53.40
CA LEU A 730 0.82 40.19 -53.41
C LEU A 730 1.10 40.64 -54.84
N ASN A 731 1.87 39.86 -55.58
CA ASN A 731 2.20 40.20 -56.97
C ASN A 731 0.99 40.03 -57.90
N ASP A 732 0.10 39.05 -57.67
CA ASP A 732 -1.19 38.94 -58.38
C ASP A 732 -2.03 40.21 -58.15
N THR A 733 -2.14 40.67 -56.90
CA THR A 733 -2.86 41.90 -56.56
C THR A 733 -2.20 43.11 -57.22
N LEU A 734 -0.88 43.29 -57.06
CA LEU A 734 -0.11 44.40 -57.61
C LEU A 734 -0.09 44.45 -59.14
N SER A 735 -0.21 43.31 -59.83
CA SER A 735 -0.29 43.26 -61.29
C SER A 735 -1.50 44.01 -61.87
N LYS A 736 -2.51 44.27 -61.03
CA LYS A 736 -3.68 45.07 -61.38
C LYS A 736 -3.44 46.59 -61.28
N PHE A 737 -2.25 47.03 -60.88
CA PHE A 737 -1.89 48.43 -60.66
C PHE A 737 -0.88 48.89 -61.71
N ASP A 738 -0.96 50.15 -62.15
CA ASP A 738 0.07 50.78 -62.99
C ASP A 738 1.17 51.39 -62.08
N LEU A 739 2.12 50.55 -61.65
CA LEU A 739 3.18 50.93 -60.71
C LEU A 739 4.55 51.01 -61.40
N SER A 740 5.46 51.82 -60.84
CA SER A 740 6.83 51.95 -61.37
C SER A 740 7.71 50.71 -61.15
N PHE A 741 7.18 49.66 -60.50
CA PHE A 741 7.90 48.44 -60.15
C PHE A 741 7.18 47.18 -60.65
N SER A 742 7.95 46.12 -60.93
CA SER A 742 7.48 44.91 -61.59
C SER A 742 7.18 43.75 -60.64
N ARG A 743 7.85 43.68 -59.49
CA ARG A 743 7.71 42.58 -58.53
C ARG A 743 8.09 42.98 -57.11
N VAL A 744 7.47 42.34 -56.14
CA VAL A 744 7.80 42.47 -54.71
C VAL A 744 8.07 41.09 -54.12
N GLU A 745 9.13 40.98 -53.33
CA GLU A 745 9.47 39.79 -52.54
C GLU A 745 9.48 40.15 -51.05
N LEU A 746 9.11 39.18 -50.21
CA LEU A 746 9.20 39.27 -48.76
C LEU A 746 10.63 38.95 -48.32
N ASP A 747 11.30 39.88 -47.66
CA ASP A 747 12.60 39.63 -47.07
C ASP A 747 12.66 40.20 -45.66
N PHE A 748 12.51 39.33 -44.66
CA PHE A 748 12.52 39.71 -43.26
C PHE A 748 13.90 40.19 -42.77
N SER A 749 14.96 40.06 -43.58
CA SER A 749 16.27 40.64 -43.25
C SER A 749 16.38 42.14 -43.58
N GLU A 750 15.47 42.67 -44.40
CA GLU A 750 15.44 44.06 -44.84
C GLU A 750 14.50 44.92 -43.99
N LYS A 751 14.80 46.22 -43.87
CA LYS A 751 13.93 47.18 -43.15
C LYS A 751 12.59 47.33 -43.89
N GLY A 752 11.50 46.92 -43.24
CA GLY A 752 10.16 46.90 -43.83
C GLY A 752 9.74 45.52 -44.37
N GLY A 753 10.60 44.51 -44.26
CA GLY A 753 10.28 43.12 -44.58
C GLY A 753 10.06 42.81 -46.07
N LEU A 754 10.40 43.75 -46.97
CA LEU A 754 10.07 43.69 -48.40
C LEU A 754 11.21 44.23 -49.27
N VAL A 755 11.38 43.60 -50.43
CA VAL A 755 12.28 44.04 -51.50
C VAL A 755 11.45 44.28 -52.76
N ILE A 756 11.60 45.45 -53.36
CA ILE A 756 10.89 45.84 -54.58
C ILE A 756 11.85 45.82 -55.77
N TYR A 757 11.41 45.21 -56.87
CA TYR A 757 12.15 45.12 -58.12
C TYR A 757 11.59 46.10 -59.15
N LEU A 758 12.43 47.01 -59.63
CA LEU A 758 12.10 47.88 -60.76
C LEU A 758 12.15 47.09 -62.08
N PRO A 759 11.52 47.58 -63.18
CA PRO A 759 11.62 46.97 -64.50
C PRO A 759 13.06 46.84 -65.00
N SER A 760 13.98 47.69 -64.50
CA SER A 760 15.42 47.63 -64.76
C SER A 760 16.14 46.46 -64.05
N GLY A 761 15.45 45.72 -63.18
CA GLY A 761 16.02 44.68 -62.31
C GLY A 761 16.68 45.21 -61.03
N GLN A 762 16.69 46.52 -60.81
CA GLN A 762 17.25 47.13 -59.60
C GLN A 762 16.35 46.84 -58.38
N LYS A 763 16.98 46.53 -57.25
CA LYS A 763 16.32 46.35 -55.95
C LYS A 763 16.26 47.67 -55.18
N ILE A 764 15.09 48.03 -54.68
CA ILE A 764 14.88 49.18 -53.80
C ILE A 764 14.07 48.75 -52.56
N GLY A 765 14.21 49.52 -51.48
CA GLY A 765 13.41 49.32 -50.27
C GLY A 765 12.08 50.09 -50.30
N VAL A 766 11.14 49.72 -49.42
CA VAL A 766 9.80 50.32 -49.32
C VAL A 766 9.83 51.85 -49.19
N ASN A 767 10.82 52.39 -48.47
CA ASN A 767 10.96 53.82 -48.22
C ASN A 767 11.33 54.64 -49.48
N SER A 768 11.78 53.99 -50.54
CA SER A 768 12.15 54.62 -51.82
C SER A 768 10.97 54.80 -52.77
N LEU A 769 9.79 54.25 -52.42
CA LEU A 769 8.56 54.40 -53.20
C LEU A 769 7.88 55.75 -52.93
N SER A 770 7.13 56.26 -53.91
CA SER A 770 6.29 57.44 -53.70
C SER A 770 5.16 57.17 -52.70
N GLY A 771 4.60 58.21 -52.07
CA GLY A 771 3.51 58.04 -51.10
C GLY A 771 2.31 57.25 -51.64
N GLY A 772 1.93 57.45 -52.90
CA GLY A 772 0.86 56.68 -53.54
C GLY A 772 1.21 55.20 -53.75
N GLU A 773 2.43 54.92 -54.18
CA GLU A 773 2.91 53.55 -54.38
C GLU A 773 3.07 52.78 -53.07
N ARG A 774 3.48 53.46 -52.00
CA ARG A 774 3.52 52.85 -50.66
C ARG A 774 2.13 52.51 -50.15
N ILE A 775 1.14 53.37 -50.40
CA ILE A 775 -0.26 53.13 -50.03
C ILE A 775 -0.83 51.95 -50.83
N ALA A 776 -0.59 51.92 -52.14
CA ALA A 776 -0.95 50.81 -53.02
C ALA A 776 -0.31 49.47 -52.55
N LEU A 777 0.99 49.49 -52.26
CA LEU A 777 1.72 48.33 -51.75
C LEU A 777 1.21 47.89 -50.37
N ALA A 778 0.94 48.83 -49.48
CA ALA A 778 0.43 48.53 -48.14
C ALA A 778 -0.96 47.89 -48.20
N LEU A 779 -1.83 48.41 -49.07
CA LEU A 779 -3.16 47.84 -49.28
C LEU A 779 -3.09 46.46 -49.92
N ALA A 780 -2.27 46.27 -50.96
CA ALA A 780 -2.05 44.97 -51.60
C ALA A 780 -1.49 43.93 -50.62
N LEU A 781 -0.55 44.32 -49.74
CA LEU A 781 -0.01 43.45 -48.70
C LEU A 781 -1.07 43.07 -47.67
N ARG A 782 -1.85 44.03 -47.18
CA ARG A 782 -2.96 43.75 -46.25
C ARG A 782 -4.00 42.82 -46.86
N LEU A 783 -4.35 43.04 -48.13
CA LEU A 783 -5.25 42.15 -48.87
C LEU A 783 -4.66 40.76 -49.06
N SER A 784 -3.35 40.64 -49.28
CA SER A 784 -2.67 39.36 -49.45
C SER A 784 -2.55 38.58 -48.14
N LEU A 785 -2.27 39.27 -47.03
CA LEU A 785 -2.30 38.71 -45.69
C LEU A 785 -3.72 38.28 -45.31
N ALA A 786 -4.71 39.15 -45.55
CA ALA A 786 -6.11 38.82 -45.37
C ALA A 786 -6.50 37.60 -46.23
N ARG A 787 -6.03 37.53 -47.49
CA ARG A 787 -6.23 36.42 -48.42
C ARG A 787 -5.64 35.12 -47.92
N MET A 788 -4.47 35.15 -47.31
CA MET A 788 -3.91 33.97 -46.65
C MET A 788 -4.74 33.54 -45.42
N MET A 789 -5.42 34.48 -44.75
CA MET A 789 -6.35 34.21 -43.63
C MET A 789 -7.78 33.81 -44.06
N ILE A 790 -8.11 33.77 -45.37
CA ILE A 790 -9.50 33.64 -45.90
C ILE A 790 -10.22 32.33 -45.54
N SER A 791 -9.61 31.35 -44.87
CA SER A 791 -10.41 30.24 -44.34
C SER A 791 -11.50 30.71 -43.35
N ASP A 792 -11.35 31.91 -42.77
CA ASP A 792 -12.26 32.43 -41.77
C ASP A 792 -12.74 33.88 -41.99
N ILE A 793 -11.90 34.85 -42.37
CA ILE A 793 -12.29 36.28 -42.37
C ILE A 793 -12.64 36.81 -43.76
N GLY A 794 -13.79 37.49 -43.88
CA GLY A 794 -14.32 37.98 -45.14
C GLY A 794 -14.60 39.48 -45.20
N PHE A 795 -14.01 40.29 -44.30
CA PHE A 795 -14.17 41.74 -44.32
C PHE A 795 -12.86 42.52 -44.07
N ILE A 796 -12.80 43.77 -44.56
CA ILE A 796 -11.76 44.78 -44.27
C ILE A 796 -12.43 46.14 -43.99
N ILE A 797 -11.88 46.91 -43.05
CA ILE A 797 -12.39 48.24 -42.68
C ILE A 797 -11.31 49.29 -42.95
N LEU A 798 -11.65 50.30 -43.75
CA LEU A 798 -10.77 51.39 -44.14
C LEU A 798 -11.31 52.73 -43.59
N ASP A 799 -10.63 53.33 -42.62
CA ASP A 799 -10.97 54.66 -42.09
C ASP A 799 -10.23 55.75 -42.86
N GLU A 800 -10.96 56.51 -43.67
CA GLU A 800 -10.49 57.65 -44.47
C GLU A 800 -9.25 57.32 -45.33
N PRO A 801 -9.32 56.32 -46.23
CA PRO A 801 -8.16 55.83 -46.97
C PRO A 801 -7.65 56.81 -48.05
N THR A 802 -8.41 57.87 -48.37
CA THR A 802 -8.08 58.89 -49.38
C THR A 802 -7.30 60.07 -48.82
N ILE A 803 -7.13 60.18 -47.49
CA ILE A 803 -6.44 61.31 -46.89
C ILE A 803 -4.96 61.28 -47.28
N PHE A 804 -4.43 62.44 -47.69
CA PHE A 804 -3.09 62.64 -48.22
C PHE A 804 -2.84 62.11 -49.65
N LEU A 805 -3.89 61.71 -50.37
CA LEU A 805 -3.81 61.35 -51.80
C LEU A 805 -4.19 62.52 -52.72
N ASP A 806 -3.51 62.63 -53.86
CA ASP A 806 -3.90 63.52 -54.95
C ASP A 806 -5.03 62.91 -55.79
N LYS A 807 -5.62 63.70 -56.71
CA LYS A 807 -6.77 63.28 -57.50
C LYS A 807 -6.52 62.00 -58.32
N GLN A 808 -5.31 61.85 -58.87
CA GLN A 808 -4.93 60.67 -59.65
C GLN A 808 -4.90 59.43 -58.75
N ARG A 809 -4.19 59.52 -57.63
CA ARG A 809 -4.03 58.40 -56.68
C ARG A 809 -5.34 58.02 -55.97
N ARG A 810 -6.26 58.98 -55.78
CA ARG A 810 -7.62 58.67 -55.30
C ARG A 810 -8.37 57.81 -56.31
N SER A 811 -8.25 58.09 -57.61
CA SER A 811 -8.86 57.27 -58.66
C SER A 811 -8.29 55.85 -58.67
N ASP A 812 -6.97 55.72 -58.53
CA ASP A 812 -6.30 54.41 -58.41
C ASP A 812 -6.80 53.64 -57.17
N LEU A 813 -6.96 54.30 -56.02
CA LEU A 813 -7.53 53.71 -54.80
C LEU A 813 -8.95 53.18 -54.99
N LEU A 814 -9.79 53.86 -55.77
CA LEU A 814 -11.15 53.39 -56.10
C LEU A 814 -11.11 52.07 -56.88
N GLU A 815 -10.23 51.99 -57.89
CA GLU A 815 -10.06 50.76 -58.68
C GLU A 815 -9.51 49.61 -57.83
N ILE A 816 -8.64 49.90 -56.86
CA ILE A 816 -8.13 48.91 -55.92
C ILE A 816 -9.22 48.39 -55.00
N ILE A 817 -10.00 49.28 -54.39
CA ILE A 817 -11.13 48.89 -53.52
C ILE A 817 -12.13 48.04 -54.32
N ARG A 818 -12.39 48.41 -55.58
CA ARG A 818 -13.27 47.65 -56.47
C ARG A 818 -12.71 46.26 -56.80
N SER A 819 -11.42 46.17 -57.12
CA SER A 819 -10.74 44.90 -57.44
C SER A 819 -10.50 44.01 -56.22
N ALA A 820 -10.44 44.62 -55.03
CA ALA A 820 -10.25 43.92 -53.76
C ALA A 820 -11.47 43.10 -53.36
N VAL A 821 -12.66 43.36 -53.93
CA VAL A 821 -13.88 42.57 -53.67
C VAL A 821 -13.73 41.11 -54.09
N ASP A 822 -12.97 40.84 -55.16
CA ASP A 822 -12.65 39.48 -55.62
C ASP A 822 -11.88 38.67 -54.57
N VAL A 823 -11.22 39.37 -53.65
CA VAL A 823 -10.39 38.79 -52.60
C VAL A 823 -11.09 38.87 -51.24
N VAL A 824 -11.63 40.02 -50.87
CA VAL A 824 -12.32 40.26 -49.59
C VAL A 824 -13.80 40.56 -49.85
N PRO A 825 -14.72 39.65 -49.48
CA PRO A 825 -16.15 39.76 -49.79
C PRO A 825 -16.86 41.02 -49.28
N GLN A 826 -16.34 41.68 -48.25
CA GLN A 826 -16.90 42.88 -47.65
C GLN A 826 -15.82 43.94 -47.35
N ILE A 827 -15.95 45.13 -47.90
CA ILE A 827 -15.09 46.28 -47.65
C ILE A 827 -15.96 47.38 -47.05
N ILE A 828 -15.60 47.86 -45.86
CA ILE A 828 -16.29 48.96 -45.18
C ILE A 828 -15.36 50.16 -45.23
N VAL A 829 -15.75 51.23 -45.90
CA VAL A 829 -14.96 52.44 -46.06
C VAL A 829 -15.65 53.59 -45.34
N VAL A 830 -14.97 54.23 -44.41
CA VAL A 830 -15.39 55.53 -43.86
C VAL A 830 -14.71 56.63 -44.66
N THR A 831 -15.48 57.59 -45.15
CA THR A 831 -14.91 58.70 -45.91
C THR A 831 -15.77 59.96 -45.87
N HIS A 832 -15.18 61.11 -46.19
CA HIS A 832 -15.90 62.34 -46.57
C HIS A 832 -15.83 62.61 -48.07
N ASP A 833 -15.13 61.76 -48.83
CA ASP A 833 -14.91 61.91 -50.25
C ASP A 833 -16.08 61.31 -51.04
N GLU A 834 -16.79 62.16 -51.80
CA GLU A 834 -17.90 61.73 -52.64
C GLU A 834 -17.44 60.88 -53.83
N GLU A 835 -16.15 60.94 -54.24
CA GLU A 835 -15.61 60.12 -55.34
C GLU A 835 -15.72 58.61 -55.01
N LEU A 836 -15.71 58.23 -53.71
CA LEU A 836 -15.87 56.86 -53.21
C LEU A 836 -17.28 56.31 -53.36
N LEU A 837 -18.28 57.15 -53.62
CA LEU A 837 -19.65 56.69 -53.88
C LEU A 837 -19.76 55.91 -55.19
N ASN A 838 -18.86 56.18 -56.15
CA ASN A 838 -18.87 55.53 -57.47
C ASN A 838 -18.58 54.01 -57.41
N VAL A 839 -17.99 53.54 -56.32
CA VAL A 839 -17.67 52.11 -56.10
C VAL A 839 -18.52 51.47 -55.00
N ALA A 840 -19.41 52.23 -54.36
CA ALA A 840 -20.21 51.75 -53.24
C ALA A 840 -21.38 50.87 -53.71
N ASP A 841 -21.53 49.68 -53.13
CA ASP A 841 -22.76 48.88 -53.26
C ASP A 841 -23.84 49.40 -52.29
N TYR A 842 -23.41 49.97 -51.16
CA TYR A 842 -24.29 50.43 -50.09
C TYR A 842 -23.72 51.66 -49.41
N VAL A 843 -24.53 52.72 -49.27
CA VAL A 843 -24.11 54.00 -48.70
C VAL A 843 -24.83 54.28 -47.38
N ILE A 844 -24.05 54.60 -46.35
CA ILE A 844 -24.52 54.93 -45.00
C ILE A 844 -24.14 56.39 -44.75
N GLU A 845 -25.11 57.29 -44.80
CA GLU A 845 -24.86 58.70 -44.52
C GLU A 845 -24.95 58.97 -43.01
N VAL A 846 -23.95 59.64 -42.47
CA VAL A 846 -23.87 60.02 -41.06
C VAL A 846 -23.76 61.53 -40.97
N SER A 847 -24.79 62.14 -40.40
CA SER A 847 -24.82 63.57 -40.11
C SER A 847 -24.87 63.82 -38.61
N LYS A 848 -24.69 65.08 -38.19
CA LYS A 848 -24.75 65.48 -36.79
C LYS A 848 -25.82 66.53 -36.57
N GLU A 849 -26.80 66.21 -35.74
CA GLU A 849 -27.88 67.12 -35.32
C GLU A 849 -27.91 67.19 -33.79
N ASN A 850 -27.90 68.40 -33.22
CA ASN A 850 -27.97 68.62 -31.76
C ASN A 850 -27.00 67.74 -30.94
N ASP A 851 -25.73 67.74 -31.33
CA ASP A 851 -24.66 66.92 -30.73
C ASP A 851 -24.92 65.41 -30.75
N THR A 852 -25.76 64.95 -31.68
CA THR A 852 -26.11 63.55 -31.88
C THR A 852 -25.86 63.12 -33.32
N SER A 853 -25.16 62.00 -33.50
CA SER A 853 -25.03 61.37 -34.82
C SER A 853 -26.39 60.83 -35.25
N ILE A 854 -26.80 61.14 -36.47
CA ILE A 854 -27.95 60.55 -37.14
C ILE A 854 -27.43 59.73 -38.31
N VAL A 855 -27.89 58.47 -38.38
CA VAL A 855 -27.56 57.56 -39.46
C VAL A 855 -28.77 57.50 -40.40
N LYS A 856 -28.57 57.91 -41.65
CA LYS A 856 -29.54 57.75 -42.75
C LYS A 856 -29.00 56.73 -43.73
N VAL A 857 -29.90 55.90 -44.26
CA VAL A 857 -29.57 54.90 -45.28
C VAL A 857 -30.13 55.42 -46.60
N GLU A 858 -29.27 55.58 -47.60
CA GLU A 858 -29.68 55.74 -48.99
C GLU A 858 -29.54 54.39 -49.70
N GLY A 859 -30.53 54.01 -50.52
CA GLY A 859 -30.80 52.63 -50.97
C GLY A 859 -29.76 51.94 -51.87
N GLU A 860 -30.14 50.75 -52.36
CA GLU A 860 -29.36 49.86 -53.24
C GLU A 860 -29.03 50.52 -54.60
N GLY A 861 -27.79 50.34 -55.08
CA GLY A 861 -27.14 51.15 -56.12
C GLY A 861 -27.75 51.23 -57.52
N ASP A 862 -28.91 50.62 -57.79
CA ASP A 862 -29.57 50.73 -59.10
C ASP A 862 -30.34 52.07 -59.30
N ASP A 863 -30.71 52.77 -58.23
CA ASP A 863 -31.47 54.03 -58.31
C ASP A 863 -30.60 55.30 -58.52
N LYS A 864 -29.27 55.17 -58.66
CA LYS A 864 -28.34 56.32 -58.76
C LYS A 864 -27.66 56.51 -60.13
N LYS A 865 -28.13 55.89 -61.21
CA LYS A 865 -27.66 56.19 -62.59
C LYS A 865 -28.26 57.46 -63.22
N GLY A 866 -28.92 58.30 -62.44
CA GLY A 866 -29.51 59.56 -62.90
C GLY A 866 -29.36 60.68 -61.89
N LEU A 867 -28.13 61.12 -61.63
CA LEU A 867 -27.80 62.42 -61.04
C LEU A 867 -26.53 62.95 -61.70
#